data_AF-A0A2D6U5E5-F1
#
_entry.id   AF-A0A2D6U5E5-F1
#
_cell.length_a   1.000
_cell.length_b   1.000
_cell.length_c   1.000
_cell.angle_alpha   90.00
_cell.angle_beta   90.00
_cell.angle_gamma   90.00
#
_symmetry.space_group_name_H-M   'P 1'
#
loop_
_entity.id
_entity.type
_entity.pdbx_description
1 polymer ?
#
loop_
_entity_poly.entity_id
_entity_poly.type
_entity_poly.pdbx_seq_one_letter_code
_entity_poly.pdbx_strand_id
1 'polypeptide(L)'
;MDKEYIVTLHRKEDLEKFYNEMKLTNFPLVKKRPLSRNTHYMMTEEQAERLRQDPRVWGVEEVDKIIFVTQQNNNEPYNLTGNFWKDDTIPPANVSSFDYQWGHVHCAGDATQRGKNQFGSGSTFEQLNTSIDVFNDGRNVDVVIVDDSISYDNEEWLSPSTGLSRFVQYQWFNELNGLVSSIDDDGQALPSGTITYDTSANIPQYHGNHVTGTACGQHYGWAREANIYNIAVTSTWPSGQSLGGLLIFDYLRAFHQTKPINPATGRRNPTITNHSYGSIINMPQKGVDENEQPIYRLDFADVTLVRFRGVVYDSNNPNPSGWTQSGLEADCGVRFGLPNYPGYSSAIAADIQDAIEEGIVVIGAAGNDNLLMAEVGDQDYDNILGVNGVGNFFYNRGGSPNTPDSGAINVGSLSKQADFRRSTFTQFGPSVDIFAPGDNILSTFNSSGLADQKYSAGNFFYPINGTSMASPQVCGVIACLASNKIRFTQEDARGLLNQFCIRDDMTFDLSGGGLDDNTCSFGSPNRYLHIENPRQSVGYLQDTRGDRTSGMTFPRFSTYYETGAASTGPSGNTYTFSVGNSGASHYTITGTDSTTTHNNSTDPTINCNAGDTLVFQFSISGTHPFWIKTVGTTGTGNAVLGSNAPVWEGIGLEGWTGTHNAPILFTQALDDTTGGNNQVTWMQEFAQAVQSDPSNATATLTTCQSGGHNAFVSDPTLQTAIRNFVGGTNPSGAINNARFTIPPGQGETYVIDGTSYPVMGSLYVPVGLTDTIVDAVVVFHGTVSSGTIGQAAEDMLDRFVDTTVTNLNIRDKIVFAVAYPQDHISQSDQYNLSGVGTEQADFLMGDNLPYARAAVEWVKNSLDSFISAQGGNKEVGDVYLFGHSQGGKLVTKINTIDTGLVGVIANAPGPIQFDQTCSADPGNTSCSKVIAIHDAPGSRADQGIMINNGQQTLDLTWDTTGVTPGTYYYICQYHIGMLGEIVIS
;
A
#
# COMPACT_ATOMS: atom_id res chain seq x y z
N MET A 1 -19.56 -26.23 29.12
CA MET A 1 -20.62 -27.24 28.90
C MET A 1 -20.06 -28.32 28.01
N ASP A 2 -20.60 -29.54 28.12
CA ASP A 2 -20.21 -30.64 27.23
C ASP A 2 -20.74 -30.34 25.83
N LYS A 3 -19.87 -30.47 24.82
CA LYS A 3 -20.22 -30.38 23.40
C LYS A 3 -19.90 -31.68 22.69
N GLU A 4 -20.44 -31.86 21.48
CA GLU A 4 -20.13 -33.04 20.67
C GLU A 4 -18.81 -32.83 19.91
N TYR A 5 -17.85 -33.73 20.11
CA TYR A 5 -16.56 -33.72 19.42
C TYR A 5 -16.35 -34.99 18.61
N ILE A 6 -15.71 -34.84 17.45
CA ILE A 6 -15.21 -35.90 16.58
C ILE A 6 -13.75 -36.15 16.94
N VAL A 7 -13.47 -37.36 17.41
CA VAL A 7 -12.12 -37.90 17.61
C VAL A 7 -11.73 -38.72 16.39
N THR A 8 -10.67 -38.31 15.71
CA THR A 8 -10.11 -38.98 14.54
C THR A 8 -8.85 -39.73 14.94
N LEU A 9 -8.79 -41.04 14.72
CA LEU A 9 -7.60 -41.85 14.99
C LEU A 9 -6.67 -41.90 13.77
N HIS A 10 -5.37 -42.06 14.00
CA HIS A 10 -4.40 -42.29 12.92
C HIS A 10 -4.67 -43.61 12.17
N ARG A 11 -5.01 -44.68 12.90
CA ARG A 11 -5.21 -46.03 12.36
C ARG A 11 -6.60 -46.56 12.69
N LYS A 12 -7.21 -47.28 11.75
CA LYS A 12 -8.55 -47.85 11.93
C LYS A 12 -8.53 -49.06 12.86
N GLU A 13 -7.42 -49.79 12.92
CA GLU A 13 -7.26 -50.97 13.78
C GLU A 13 -7.32 -50.63 15.28
N ASP A 14 -6.96 -49.40 15.66
CA ASP A 14 -6.93 -48.96 17.06
C ASP A 14 -8.33 -48.68 17.63
N LEU A 15 -9.36 -48.63 16.78
CA LEU A 15 -10.70 -48.12 17.10
C LEU A 15 -11.44 -48.96 18.16
N GLU A 16 -11.37 -50.29 18.09
CA GLU A 16 -11.99 -51.16 19.10
C GLU A 16 -11.31 -51.06 20.46
N LYS A 17 -9.98 -50.99 20.47
CA LYS A 17 -9.21 -50.79 21.72
C LYS A 17 -9.50 -49.42 22.32
N PHE A 18 -9.51 -48.38 21.49
CA PHE A 18 -9.86 -47.02 21.87
C PHE A 18 -11.27 -46.94 22.47
N TYR A 19 -12.27 -47.61 21.87
CA TYR A 19 -13.62 -47.67 22.44
C TYR A 19 -13.67 -48.30 23.83
N ASN A 20 -12.90 -49.35 24.06
CA ASN A 20 -12.92 -50.04 25.35
C ASN A 20 -12.22 -49.23 26.44
N GLU A 21 -11.18 -48.48 26.09
CA GLU A 21 -10.50 -47.58 27.03
C GLU A 21 -11.33 -46.33 27.30
N MET A 22 -11.97 -45.74 26.29
CA MET A 22 -12.83 -44.55 26.44
C MET A 22 -14.11 -44.83 27.24
N LYS A 23 -14.54 -46.09 27.39
CA LYS A 23 -15.61 -46.44 28.34
C LYS A 23 -15.21 -46.19 29.79
N LEU A 24 -13.91 -46.14 30.08
CA LEU A 24 -13.36 -45.94 31.43
C LEU A 24 -13.15 -44.46 31.76
N THR A 25 -13.21 -43.56 30.77
CA THR A 25 -12.88 -42.13 30.93
C THR A 25 -14.08 -41.24 31.23
N ASN A 26 -15.27 -41.83 31.45
CA ASN A 26 -16.54 -41.13 31.71
C ASN A 26 -16.97 -40.14 30.61
N PHE A 27 -16.42 -40.23 29.40
CA PHE A 27 -16.86 -39.46 28.24
C PHE A 27 -18.06 -40.16 27.58
N PRO A 28 -19.26 -39.56 27.57
CA PRO A 28 -20.41 -40.17 26.93
C PRO A 28 -20.15 -40.36 25.43
N LEU A 29 -20.22 -41.61 24.96
CA LEU A 29 -20.13 -41.92 23.54
C LEU A 29 -21.42 -41.48 22.84
N VAL A 30 -21.30 -40.62 21.84
CA VAL A 30 -22.44 -40.15 21.03
C VAL A 30 -22.68 -41.08 19.86
N LYS A 31 -21.63 -41.37 19.08
CA LYS A 31 -21.77 -42.15 17.85
C LYS A 31 -20.51 -42.94 17.51
N LYS A 32 -20.70 -44.25 17.31
CA LYS A 32 -19.69 -45.09 16.65
C LYS A 32 -19.77 -44.95 15.15
N ARG A 33 -18.64 -44.81 14.47
CA ARG A 33 -18.57 -44.87 13.00
C ARG A 33 -17.62 -46.01 12.58
N PRO A 34 -18.04 -47.28 12.66
CA PRO A 34 -17.16 -48.45 12.50
C PRO A 34 -16.50 -48.55 11.11
N LEU A 35 -17.02 -47.85 10.09
CA LEU A 35 -16.40 -47.77 8.77
C LEU A 35 -15.35 -46.64 8.65
N SER A 36 -15.35 -45.67 9.58
CA SER A 36 -14.46 -44.51 9.61
C SER A 36 -13.42 -44.64 10.73
N ARG A 37 -12.36 -43.82 10.66
CA ARG A 37 -11.43 -43.60 11.78
C ARG A 37 -11.96 -42.59 12.81
N ASN A 38 -13.12 -42.00 12.52
CA ASN A 38 -13.72 -40.93 13.29
C ASN A 38 -14.77 -41.49 14.26
N THR A 39 -14.89 -40.92 15.44
CA THR A 39 -15.88 -41.32 16.43
C THR A 39 -16.31 -40.13 17.27
N HIS A 40 -17.54 -40.12 17.76
CA HIS A 40 -18.11 -38.94 18.41
C HIS A 40 -18.32 -39.15 19.90
N TYR A 41 -17.96 -38.16 20.71
CA TYR A 41 -18.12 -38.17 22.17
C TYR A 41 -18.59 -36.80 22.67
N MET A 42 -19.33 -36.80 23.78
CA MET A 42 -19.57 -35.59 24.55
C MET A 42 -18.38 -35.34 25.46
N MET A 43 -17.81 -34.14 25.40
CA MET A 43 -16.70 -33.75 26.25
C MET A 43 -16.66 -32.23 26.43
N THR A 44 -15.95 -31.76 27.45
CA THR A 44 -15.56 -30.35 27.56
C THR A 44 -14.32 -30.05 26.69
N GLU A 45 -14.06 -28.79 26.35
CA GLU A 45 -12.86 -28.42 25.59
C GLU A 45 -11.57 -28.84 26.28
N GLU A 46 -11.50 -28.75 27.62
CA GLU A 46 -10.34 -29.21 28.39
C GLU A 46 -10.11 -30.72 28.26
N GLN A 47 -11.19 -31.52 28.21
CA GLN A 47 -11.11 -32.96 27.97
C GLN A 47 -10.70 -33.28 26.53
N ALA A 48 -11.19 -32.50 25.56
CA ALA A 48 -10.79 -32.59 24.16
C ALA A 48 -9.28 -32.34 24.01
N GLU A 49 -8.74 -31.29 24.65
CA GLU A 49 -7.32 -30.96 24.62
C GLU A 49 -6.45 -32.07 25.20
N ARG A 50 -6.86 -32.67 26.31
CA ARG A 50 -6.15 -33.83 26.88
C ARG A 50 -6.16 -35.02 25.93
N LEU A 51 -7.24 -35.23 25.18
CA LEU A 51 -7.36 -36.34 24.24
C LEU A 51 -6.55 -36.10 22.96
N ARG A 52 -6.30 -34.85 22.57
CA ARG A 52 -5.37 -34.48 21.47
C ARG A 52 -3.94 -34.93 21.76
N GLN A 53 -3.57 -35.11 23.03
CA GLN A 53 -2.24 -35.59 23.44
C GLN A 53 -2.09 -37.12 23.35
N ASP A 54 -3.16 -37.89 23.09
CA ASP A 54 -3.06 -39.35 22.92
C ASP A 54 -2.36 -39.67 21.59
N PRO A 55 -1.27 -40.45 21.58
CA PRO A 55 -0.48 -40.71 20.37
C PRO A 55 -1.22 -41.48 19.26
N ARG A 56 -2.42 -42.01 19.54
CA ARG A 56 -3.29 -42.66 18.54
C ARG A 56 -4.26 -41.69 17.88
N VAL A 57 -4.49 -40.54 18.51
CA VAL A 57 -5.44 -39.53 18.07
C VAL A 57 -4.74 -38.58 17.10
N TRP A 58 -5.27 -38.49 15.89
CA TRP A 58 -4.86 -37.53 14.89
C TRP A 58 -5.47 -36.14 15.19
N GLY A 59 -6.74 -36.10 15.57
CA GLY A 59 -7.40 -34.83 15.86
C GLY A 59 -8.69 -34.97 16.65
N VAL A 60 -9.07 -33.89 17.32
CA VAL A 60 -10.34 -33.76 18.05
C VAL A 60 -11.00 -32.43 17.66
N GLU A 61 -12.09 -32.52 16.91
CA GLU A 61 -12.80 -31.39 16.28
C GLU A 61 -14.22 -31.28 16.83
N GLU A 62 -14.68 -30.09 17.20
CA GLU A 62 -16.08 -29.87 17.63
C GLU A 62 -17.02 -29.96 16.40
N VAL A 63 -18.14 -30.70 16.53
CA VAL A 63 -19.05 -30.99 15.41
C VAL A 63 -19.67 -29.72 14.83
N ASP A 64 -20.05 -28.78 15.68
CA ASP A 64 -20.73 -27.55 15.27
C ASP A 64 -19.83 -26.67 14.40
N LYS A 65 -18.50 -26.87 14.47
CA LYS A 65 -17.49 -26.19 13.65
C LYS A 65 -17.37 -26.71 12.23
N ILE A 66 -18.00 -27.85 11.94
CA ILE A 66 -17.97 -28.47 10.61
C ILE A 66 -19.20 -27.98 9.82
N ILE A 67 -19.11 -26.73 9.36
CA ILE A 67 -20.16 -26.05 8.61
C ILE A 67 -19.93 -26.26 7.10
N PHE A 68 -20.92 -26.83 6.42
CA PHE A 68 -20.95 -26.89 4.96
C PHE A 68 -21.79 -25.74 4.42
N VAL A 69 -21.18 -24.75 3.76
CA VAL A 69 -21.94 -23.72 3.02
C VAL A 69 -22.32 -24.17 1.63
N THR A 70 -23.58 -23.96 1.29
CA THR A 70 -24.01 -23.89 -0.10
C THR A 70 -23.58 -22.55 -0.69
N GLN A 71 -22.79 -22.57 -1.76
CA GLN A 71 -22.55 -21.39 -2.59
C GLN A 71 -23.88 -20.98 -3.24
N GLN A 72 -24.55 -19.97 -2.69
CA GLN A 72 -25.66 -19.33 -3.41
C GLN A 72 -25.05 -18.49 -4.54
N ASN A 73 -25.13 -19.00 -5.76
CA ASN A 73 -24.81 -18.23 -6.95
C ASN A 73 -25.90 -17.17 -7.14
N ASN A 74 -25.55 -15.90 -7.02
CA ASN A 74 -26.48 -14.79 -7.17
C ASN A 74 -26.12 -14.02 -8.44
N ASN A 75 -26.96 -14.17 -9.48
CA ASN A 75 -26.87 -13.43 -10.74
C ASN A 75 -28.28 -13.08 -11.23
N GLU A 76 -29.27 -12.97 -10.34
CA GLU A 76 -30.64 -12.68 -10.75
C GLU A 76 -30.71 -11.22 -11.23
N PRO A 77 -30.93 -10.97 -12.53
CA PRO A 77 -31.09 -9.61 -13.02
C PRO A 77 -32.44 -9.07 -12.57
N TYR A 78 -32.51 -7.77 -12.30
CA TYR A 78 -33.77 -7.05 -12.26
C TYR A 78 -33.78 -5.99 -13.37
N ASN A 79 -34.97 -5.78 -13.92
CA ASN A 79 -35.14 -4.90 -15.06
C ASN A 79 -35.71 -3.54 -14.62
N LEU A 80 -35.17 -2.46 -15.18
CA LEU A 80 -35.74 -1.12 -15.08
C LEU A 80 -36.24 -0.72 -16.46
N THR A 81 -37.56 -0.59 -16.59
CA THR A 81 -38.22 -0.15 -17.84
C THR A 81 -39.01 1.12 -17.58
N GLY A 82 -38.74 2.15 -18.36
CA GLY A 82 -39.44 3.42 -18.27
C GLY A 82 -38.67 4.56 -18.90
N ASN A 83 -39.02 5.77 -18.46
CA ASN A 83 -38.34 6.99 -18.88
C ASN A 83 -37.15 7.27 -17.97
N PHE A 84 -36.00 7.57 -18.56
CA PHE A 84 -34.81 8.05 -17.87
C PHE A 84 -34.61 9.53 -18.21
N TRP A 85 -34.52 10.40 -17.21
CA TRP A 85 -34.49 11.85 -17.39
C TRP A 85 -33.12 12.44 -17.06
N LYS A 86 -32.56 13.26 -17.96
CA LYS A 86 -31.20 13.81 -17.88
C LYS A 86 -31.13 15.35 -17.94
N ASP A 87 -32.15 16.07 -18.42
CA ASP A 87 -32.03 17.54 -18.61
C ASP A 87 -33.34 18.39 -18.58
N ASP A 88 -33.16 19.71 -18.47
CA ASP A 88 -34.05 20.78 -18.01
C ASP A 88 -35.10 21.36 -19.00
N THR A 89 -35.36 20.78 -20.18
CA THR A 89 -36.46 21.30 -21.05
C THR A 89 -37.83 21.27 -20.36
N ILE A 90 -37.96 20.41 -19.36
CA ILE A 90 -39.02 20.44 -18.37
C ILE A 90 -38.38 20.95 -17.08
N PRO A 91 -38.82 22.09 -16.52
CA PRO A 91 -38.33 22.57 -15.24
C PRO A 91 -38.45 21.46 -14.19
N PRO A 92 -37.50 21.33 -13.24
CA PRO A 92 -37.55 20.30 -12.19
C PRO A 92 -38.93 20.15 -11.55
N ALA A 93 -39.65 21.25 -11.35
CA ALA A 93 -41.02 21.29 -10.81
C ALA A 93 -42.07 20.43 -11.56
N ASN A 94 -41.77 20.01 -12.79
CA ASN A 94 -42.67 19.28 -13.68
C ASN A 94 -42.15 17.88 -14.04
N VAL A 95 -41.02 17.45 -13.47
CA VAL A 95 -40.50 16.09 -13.67
C VAL A 95 -41.43 15.07 -13.02
N SER A 96 -41.60 13.91 -13.66
CA SER A 96 -42.48 12.86 -13.16
C SER A 96 -41.77 12.06 -12.07
N SER A 97 -42.46 11.75 -10.98
CA SER A 97 -41.92 10.87 -9.92
C SER A 97 -41.74 9.42 -10.38
N PHE A 98 -42.31 9.05 -11.53
CA PHE A 98 -42.14 7.72 -12.14
C PHE A 98 -40.93 7.64 -13.07
N ASP A 99 -40.30 8.78 -13.39
CA ASP A 99 -39.07 8.76 -14.19
C ASP A 99 -37.93 8.20 -13.34
N TYR A 100 -37.00 7.52 -14.00
CA TYR A 100 -35.75 7.04 -13.43
C TYR A 100 -34.66 8.10 -13.64
N GLN A 101 -33.67 8.08 -12.76
CA GLN A 101 -32.47 8.89 -12.89
C GLN A 101 -31.60 8.40 -14.05
N TRP A 102 -31.06 9.31 -14.85
CA TRP A 102 -30.31 8.95 -16.07
C TRP A 102 -29.03 8.16 -15.80
N GLY A 103 -28.48 8.21 -14.59
CA GLY A 103 -27.31 7.43 -14.23
C GLY A 103 -27.56 5.93 -14.30
N HIS A 104 -28.82 5.47 -14.13
CA HIS A 104 -29.18 4.07 -14.36
C HIS A 104 -28.85 3.63 -15.80
N VAL A 105 -29.34 4.36 -16.81
CA VAL A 105 -29.06 4.02 -18.21
C VAL A 105 -27.61 4.32 -18.60
N HIS A 106 -26.99 5.32 -17.99
CA HIS A 106 -25.59 5.64 -18.26
C HIS A 106 -24.64 4.55 -17.77
N CYS A 107 -24.92 3.95 -16.61
CA CYS A 107 -24.05 2.96 -15.99
C CYS A 107 -24.46 1.51 -16.31
N ALA A 108 -25.68 1.21 -16.75
CA ALA A 108 -26.07 -0.18 -17.10
C ALA A 108 -26.45 -0.38 -18.59
N GLY A 109 -26.73 0.70 -19.32
CA GLY A 109 -27.13 0.63 -20.73
C GLY A 109 -25.95 0.43 -21.68
N ASP A 110 -26.26 -0.07 -22.89
CA ASP A 110 -25.30 -0.16 -23.98
C ASP A 110 -24.92 1.22 -24.57
N ALA A 111 -23.94 1.26 -25.48
CA ALA A 111 -23.46 2.51 -26.08
C ALA A 111 -24.56 3.32 -26.79
N THR A 112 -25.57 2.66 -27.37
CA THR A 112 -26.70 3.33 -28.02
C THR A 112 -27.61 3.96 -26.99
N GLN A 113 -27.92 3.22 -25.92
CA GLN A 113 -28.76 3.69 -24.83
C GLN A 113 -28.11 4.85 -24.06
N ARG A 114 -26.79 4.84 -23.87
CA ARG A 114 -26.07 5.97 -23.25
C ARG A 114 -26.16 7.25 -24.08
N GLY A 115 -26.20 7.12 -25.41
CA GLY A 115 -26.54 8.21 -26.32
C GLY A 115 -25.54 9.37 -26.34
N LYS A 116 -24.24 9.11 -26.51
CA LYS A 116 -23.23 10.19 -26.60
C LYS A 116 -23.56 11.16 -27.73
N ASN A 117 -23.51 12.46 -27.44
CA ASN A 117 -23.95 13.57 -28.28
C ASN A 117 -25.45 13.58 -28.66
N GLN A 118 -26.27 12.74 -28.04
CA GLN A 118 -27.70 12.61 -28.34
C GLN A 118 -28.63 12.72 -27.12
N PHE A 119 -28.18 12.27 -25.95
CA PHE A 119 -28.94 12.22 -24.71
C PHE A 119 -28.35 13.15 -23.62
N GLY A 120 -29.12 14.18 -23.26
CA GLY A 120 -28.77 15.19 -22.26
C GLY A 120 -28.65 16.59 -22.84
N SER A 121 -28.02 17.49 -22.09
CA SER A 121 -27.99 18.91 -22.49
C SER A 121 -27.18 19.16 -23.75
N GLY A 122 -27.66 20.11 -24.56
CA GLY A 122 -27.06 20.49 -25.85
C GLY A 122 -27.25 19.47 -26.97
N SER A 123 -28.24 18.58 -26.88
CA SER A 123 -28.41 17.44 -27.80
C SER A 123 -29.82 17.27 -28.38
N THR A 124 -30.19 16.05 -28.77
CA THR A 124 -31.41 15.76 -29.53
C THR A 124 -32.60 15.43 -28.62
N PHE A 125 -32.35 14.76 -27.49
CA PHE A 125 -33.38 14.41 -26.51
C PHE A 125 -32.83 14.40 -25.08
N GLU A 126 -33.70 14.62 -24.12
CA GLU A 126 -33.35 14.81 -22.70
C GLU A 126 -34.06 13.82 -21.78
N GLN A 127 -34.97 13.03 -22.36
CA GLN A 127 -35.61 11.88 -21.74
C GLN A 127 -35.51 10.70 -22.70
N LEU A 128 -35.19 9.52 -22.18
CA LEU A 128 -35.05 8.29 -22.95
C LEU A 128 -36.00 7.23 -22.39
N ASN A 129 -36.94 6.75 -23.20
CA ASN A 129 -37.75 5.58 -22.83
C ASN A 129 -37.03 4.31 -23.26
N THR A 130 -36.58 3.50 -22.31
CA THR A 130 -35.85 2.27 -22.61
C THR A 130 -35.96 1.25 -21.47
N SER A 131 -35.29 0.12 -21.65
CA SER A 131 -35.20 -0.97 -20.69
C SER A 131 -33.74 -1.35 -20.48
N ILE A 132 -33.31 -1.46 -19.22
CA ILE A 132 -31.96 -1.88 -18.85
C ILE A 132 -32.04 -2.99 -17.82
N ASP A 133 -31.05 -3.89 -17.86
CA ASP A 133 -30.90 -4.95 -16.88
C ASP A 133 -29.79 -4.57 -15.89
N VAL A 134 -30.12 -4.64 -14.61
CA VAL A 134 -29.15 -4.48 -13.52
C VAL A 134 -28.96 -5.83 -12.85
N PHE A 135 -27.71 -6.18 -12.55
CA PHE A 135 -27.36 -7.47 -11.95
C PHE A 135 -27.15 -7.32 -10.46
N ASN A 136 -27.72 -8.27 -9.71
CA ASN A 136 -27.76 -8.27 -8.26
C ASN A 136 -28.48 -7.05 -7.66
N ASP A 137 -28.87 -7.15 -6.41
CA ASP A 137 -29.81 -6.22 -5.76
C ASP A 137 -29.27 -5.67 -4.43
N GLY A 138 -28.05 -6.02 -4.02
CA GLY A 138 -27.49 -5.63 -2.73
C GLY A 138 -27.94 -6.53 -1.57
N ARG A 139 -28.62 -7.66 -1.85
CA ARG A 139 -29.07 -8.57 -0.80
C ARG A 139 -27.90 -9.12 0.02
N ASN A 140 -28.11 -9.14 1.34
CA ASN A 140 -27.11 -9.57 2.32
C ASN A 140 -25.85 -8.68 2.33
N VAL A 141 -26.04 -7.38 2.12
CA VAL A 141 -25.04 -6.32 2.25
C VAL A 141 -25.58 -5.27 3.22
N ASP A 142 -24.70 -4.71 4.05
CA ASP A 142 -25.03 -3.57 4.89
C ASP A 142 -24.42 -2.31 4.27
N VAL A 143 -25.27 -1.36 3.88
CA VAL A 143 -24.85 -0.05 3.38
C VAL A 143 -24.99 0.98 4.49
N VAL A 144 -23.90 1.66 4.82
CA VAL A 144 -23.89 2.76 5.80
C VAL A 144 -23.73 4.08 5.07
N ILE A 145 -24.74 4.94 5.15
CA ILE A 145 -24.69 6.30 4.62
C ILE A 145 -24.25 7.23 5.74
N VAL A 146 -23.05 7.77 5.59
CA VAL A 146 -22.47 8.75 6.52
C VAL A 146 -22.69 10.13 5.92
N ASP A 147 -23.68 10.86 6.43
CA ASP A 147 -24.18 12.10 5.82
C ASP A 147 -24.96 12.92 6.86
N ASP A 148 -25.92 13.76 6.45
CA ASP A 148 -26.92 14.32 7.35
C ASP A 148 -27.88 13.22 7.88
N SER A 149 -28.80 13.60 8.76
CA SER A 149 -29.85 12.69 9.24
C SER A 149 -30.72 12.19 8.08
N ILE A 150 -31.14 10.93 8.18
CA ILE A 150 -32.02 10.28 7.18
C ILE A 150 -33.36 9.94 7.82
N SER A 151 -34.46 10.09 7.06
CA SER A 151 -35.78 9.73 7.56
C SER A 151 -35.98 8.22 7.52
N TYR A 152 -36.45 7.61 8.61
CA TYR A 152 -36.52 6.14 8.69
C TYR A 152 -37.74 5.53 7.99
N ASP A 153 -38.79 6.34 7.76
CA ASP A 153 -40.11 5.91 7.30
C ASP A 153 -40.36 6.14 5.80
N ASN A 154 -39.32 6.51 5.04
CA ASN A 154 -39.47 6.71 3.60
C ASN A 154 -39.80 5.40 2.90
N GLU A 155 -40.78 5.43 1.99
CA GLU A 155 -41.19 4.23 1.27
C GLU A 155 -40.10 3.76 0.28
N GLU A 156 -39.12 4.59 -0.09
CA GLU A 156 -37.95 4.15 -0.88
C GLU A 156 -37.09 3.09 -0.17
N TRP A 157 -37.17 2.99 1.16
CA TRP A 157 -36.43 1.98 1.94
C TRP A 157 -37.08 0.61 1.95
N LEU A 158 -38.30 0.46 1.41
CA LEU A 158 -38.96 -0.83 1.35
C LEU A 158 -38.20 -1.77 0.41
N SER A 159 -38.04 -3.01 0.83
CA SER A 159 -37.54 -4.11 0.00
C SER A 159 -38.58 -4.46 -1.06
N PRO A 160 -38.24 -4.44 -2.37
CA PRO A 160 -39.17 -4.87 -3.42
C PRO A 160 -39.67 -6.31 -3.24
N SER A 161 -38.83 -7.21 -2.70
CA SER A 161 -39.18 -8.63 -2.55
C SER A 161 -40.02 -8.94 -1.30
N THR A 162 -39.93 -8.13 -0.24
CA THR A 162 -40.62 -8.41 1.03
C THR A 162 -41.66 -7.38 1.43
N GLY A 163 -41.59 -6.16 0.86
CA GLY A 163 -42.43 -5.01 1.25
C GLY A 163 -42.14 -4.47 2.66
N LEU A 164 -41.04 -4.90 3.30
CA LEU A 164 -40.63 -4.42 4.62
C LEU A 164 -39.52 -3.38 4.49
N SER A 165 -39.44 -2.44 5.45
CA SER A 165 -38.37 -1.46 5.49
C SER A 165 -37.01 -2.14 5.74
N ARG A 166 -36.01 -1.71 4.97
CA ARG A 166 -34.60 -2.10 5.12
C ARG A 166 -33.81 -1.10 5.97
N PHE A 167 -34.42 0.03 6.33
CA PHE A 167 -33.78 1.03 7.18
C PHE A 167 -33.72 0.53 8.63
N VAL A 168 -32.52 0.47 9.18
CA VAL A 168 -32.27 0.03 10.56
C VAL A 168 -32.03 1.26 11.42
N GLN A 169 -32.94 1.51 12.37
CA GLN A 169 -32.80 2.57 13.39
C GLN A 169 -31.77 2.18 14.47
N TYR A 170 -30.53 2.00 14.03
CA TYR A 170 -29.45 1.45 14.84
C TYR A 170 -29.04 2.42 15.97
N GLN A 171 -28.92 1.90 17.18
CA GLN A 171 -28.60 2.72 18.35
C GLN A 171 -27.09 2.80 18.55
N TRP A 172 -26.40 3.51 17.65
CA TRP A 172 -24.92 3.58 17.59
C TRP A 172 -24.26 3.71 18.96
N PHE A 173 -24.72 4.64 19.80
CA PHE A 173 -24.10 4.90 21.09
C PHE A 173 -24.39 3.81 22.14
N ASN A 174 -25.63 3.35 22.20
CA ASN A 174 -26.02 2.34 23.18
C ASN A 174 -25.39 0.97 22.87
N GLU A 175 -25.21 0.66 21.58
CA GLU A 175 -24.66 -0.60 21.12
C GLU A 175 -23.11 -0.59 21.14
N LEU A 176 -22.48 0.55 20.84
CA LEU A 176 -21.04 0.58 20.53
C LEU A 176 -20.19 1.40 21.50
N ASN A 177 -20.73 2.30 22.35
CA ASN A 177 -19.89 3.11 23.25
C ASN A 177 -18.98 2.25 24.15
N GLY A 178 -19.43 1.07 24.56
CA GLY A 178 -18.60 0.16 25.37
C GLY A 178 -17.34 -0.32 24.65
N LEU A 179 -17.38 -0.41 23.32
CA LEU A 179 -16.22 -0.78 22.48
C LEU A 179 -15.45 0.45 22.03
N VAL A 180 -16.15 1.49 21.58
CA VAL A 180 -15.51 2.73 21.15
C VAL A 180 -14.71 3.35 22.29
N SER A 181 -15.25 3.38 23.52
CA SER A 181 -14.49 3.87 24.70
C SER A 181 -13.29 3.01 25.10
N SER A 182 -13.18 1.79 24.59
CA SER A 182 -12.00 0.93 24.81
C SER A 182 -10.91 1.16 23.76
N ILE A 183 -11.22 1.90 22.69
CA ILE A 183 -10.34 2.23 21.57
C ILE A 183 -10.00 3.73 21.58
N ASP A 184 -10.95 4.58 21.97
CA ASP A 184 -10.84 6.04 22.06
C ASP A 184 -10.10 6.46 23.34
N ASP A 185 -8.83 6.88 23.18
CA ASP A 185 -7.94 7.34 24.25
C ASP A 185 -7.68 8.86 24.23
N ASP A 186 -8.38 9.62 23.37
CA ASP A 186 -8.12 11.04 23.14
C ASP A 186 -8.78 11.97 24.19
N GLY A 187 -9.60 11.37 25.08
CA GLY A 187 -10.28 12.06 26.17
C GLY A 187 -11.52 12.86 25.74
N GLN A 188 -12.01 12.71 24.50
CA GLN A 188 -13.27 13.26 24.07
C GLN A 188 -14.45 12.58 24.77
N ALA A 189 -15.44 13.39 25.14
CA ALA A 189 -16.66 12.86 25.70
C ALA A 189 -17.48 12.21 24.57
N LEU A 190 -17.57 10.88 24.58
CA LEU A 190 -18.39 10.15 23.61
C LEU A 190 -19.85 10.63 23.64
N PRO A 191 -20.49 10.81 22.47
CA PRO A 191 -21.91 11.05 22.40
C PRO A 191 -22.68 9.93 23.11
N SER A 192 -23.80 10.27 23.75
CA SER A 192 -24.59 9.30 24.51
C SER A 192 -26.09 9.56 24.37
N GLY A 193 -26.88 8.57 24.78
CA GLY A 193 -28.33 8.61 24.74
C GLY A 193 -28.92 7.88 23.54
N THR A 194 -30.25 7.74 23.56
CA THR A 194 -31.01 7.05 22.52
C THR A 194 -31.18 7.96 21.30
N ILE A 195 -30.83 7.44 20.13
CA ILE A 195 -31.00 8.11 18.85
C ILE A 195 -32.46 7.98 18.42
N THR A 196 -33.11 9.12 18.20
CA THR A 196 -34.37 9.25 17.49
C THR A 196 -34.10 9.63 16.04
N TYR A 197 -34.83 9.03 15.10
CA TYR A 197 -34.70 9.30 13.67
C TYR A 197 -35.87 10.15 13.17
N ASP A 198 -35.59 10.99 12.17
CA ASP A 198 -36.60 11.85 11.54
C ASP A 198 -37.66 11.06 10.78
N THR A 199 -38.84 11.65 10.63
CA THR A 199 -39.84 11.20 9.65
C THR A 199 -39.71 12.00 8.37
N SER A 200 -40.10 11.41 7.24
CA SER A 200 -39.96 12.01 5.90
C SER A 200 -40.73 13.33 5.77
N ALA A 201 -41.82 13.47 6.53
CA ALA A 201 -42.60 14.71 6.59
C ALA A 201 -41.91 15.87 7.33
N ASN A 202 -41.03 15.56 8.29
CA ASN A 202 -40.49 16.54 9.25
C ASN A 202 -38.98 16.73 9.14
N ILE A 203 -38.29 15.92 8.32
CA ILE A 203 -36.85 16.00 8.20
C ILE A 203 -36.43 17.37 7.63
N PRO A 204 -35.61 18.15 8.35
CA PRO A 204 -35.23 19.48 7.89
C PRO A 204 -34.21 19.43 6.76
N GLN A 205 -33.32 18.43 6.77
CA GLN A 205 -32.30 18.24 5.75
C GLN A 205 -32.79 17.30 4.65
N TYR A 206 -32.16 17.38 3.48
CA TYR A 206 -32.55 16.62 2.29
C TYR A 206 -31.42 15.77 1.71
N HIS A 207 -30.16 16.06 2.07
CA HIS A 207 -29.01 15.59 1.31
C HIS A 207 -28.79 14.09 1.51
N GLY A 208 -28.78 13.61 2.75
CA GLY A 208 -28.66 12.19 3.08
C GLY A 208 -29.83 11.35 2.61
N ASN A 209 -31.06 11.87 2.63
CA ASN A 209 -32.21 11.20 1.99
C ASN A 209 -31.94 10.98 0.49
N HIS A 210 -31.45 12.00 -0.21
CA HIS A 210 -31.16 11.92 -1.64
C HIS A 210 -30.02 10.94 -1.97
N VAL A 211 -28.93 11.02 -1.21
CA VAL A 211 -27.78 10.11 -1.28
C VAL A 211 -28.23 8.66 -1.07
N THR A 212 -29.01 8.41 -0.03
CA THR A 212 -29.52 7.07 0.31
C THR A 212 -30.48 6.55 -0.75
N GLY A 213 -31.35 7.41 -1.28
CA GLY A 213 -32.26 7.06 -2.37
C GLY A 213 -31.49 6.66 -3.63
N THR A 214 -30.37 7.33 -3.92
CA THR A 214 -29.52 7.06 -5.08
C THR A 214 -28.76 5.74 -4.93
N ALA A 215 -28.30 5.39 -3.72
CA ALA A 215 -27.59 4.14 -3.49
C ALA A 215 -28.55 2.95 -3.34
N CYS A 216 -29.58 3.08 -2.51
CA CYS A 216 -30.36 1.97 -1.95
C CYS A 216 -31.88 2.08 -2.17
N GLY A 217 -32.40 3.20 -2.70
CA GLY A 217 -33.83 3.39 -2.94
C GLY A 217 -34.42 2.30 -3.84
N GLN A 218 -35.66 1.89 -3.58
CA GLN A 218 -36.31 0.85 -4.36
C GLN A 218 -36.64 1.27 -5.80
N HIS A 219 -36.72 2.56 -6.10
CA HIS A 219 -36.97 3.07 -7.45
C HIS A 219 -35.78 3.85 -7.99
N TYR A 220 -35.24 4.79 -7.20
CA TYR A 220 -34.11 5.62 -7.64
C TYR A 220 -32.73 4.95 -7.46
N GLY A 221 -32.65 3.90 -6.64
CA GLY A 221 -31.39 3.29 -6.22
C GLY A 221 -30.93 2.08 -7.03
N TRP A 222 -29.79 1.53 -6.62
CA TRP A 222 -29.19 0.32 -7.19
C TRP A 222 -29.36 -0.88 -6.24
N ALA A 223 -28.92 -0.73 -5.00
CA ALA A 223 -28.90 -1.79 -3.99
C ALA A 223 -30.25 -1.90 -3.26
N ARG A 224 -31.28 -2.29 -4.02
CA ARG A 224 -32.69 -2.32 -3.62
C ARG A 224 -33.05 -3.36 -2.53
N GLU A 225 -32.10 -4.19 -2.13
CA GLU A 225 -32.25 -5.22 -1.10
C GLU A 225 -31.16 -5.15 -0.01
N ALA A 226 -30.30 -4.12 -0.04
CA ALA A 226 -29.32 -3.88 1.02
C ALA A 226 -29.99 -3.34 2.30
N ASN A 227 -29.44 -3.71 3.45
CA ASN A 227 -29.78 -3.07 4.72
C ASN A 227 -29.21 -1.65 4.75
N ILE A 228 -29.98 -0.70 5.28
CA ILE A 228 -29.63 0.72 5.25
C ILE A 228 -29.38 1.21 6.68
N TYR A 229 -28.22 1.82 6.90
CA TYR A 229 -27.81 2.43 8.15
C TYR A 229 -27.41 3.89 7.91
N ASN A 230 -27.65 4.76 8.90
CA ASN A 230 -27.28 6.17 8.84
C ASN A 230 -26.39 6.56 10.01
N ILE A 231 -25.29 7.25 9.73
CA ILE A 231 -24.51 8.03 10.69
C ILE A 231 -24.64 9.52 10.33
N ALA A 232 -25.12 10.34 11.27
CA ALA A 232 -25.30 11.78 11.06
C ALA A 232 -24.03 12.55 11.47
N VAL A 233 -23.46 13.31 10.52
CA VAL A 233 -22.19 14.05 10.67
C VAL A 233 -22.27 15.50 10.21
N THR A 234 -23.04 15.80 9.16
CA THR A 234 -23.24 17.18 8.66
C THR A 234 -24.49 17.83 9.23
N SER A 235 -25.31 17.06 9.94
CA SER A 235 -26.43 17.53 10.76
C SER A 235 -26.56 16.68 12.03
N THR A 236 -27.48 17.07 12.91
CA THR A 236 -27.84 16.28 14.09
C THR A 236 -29.08 15.46 13.83
N TRP A 237 -29.16 14.28 14.43
CA TRP A 237 -30.46 13.62 14.63
C TRP A 237 -31.40 14.50 15.46
N PRO A 238 -32.73 14.27 15.39
CA PRO A 238 -33.72 14.99 16.21
C PRO A 238 -33.49 14.94 17.72
N SER A 239 -32.74 13.93 18.17
CA SER A 239 -32.34 13.74 19.56
C SER A 239 -31.17 14.65 19.98
N GLY A 240 -30.57 15.37 19.02
CA GLY A 240 -29.55 16.40 19.22
C GLY A 240 -28.11 15.91 19.03
N GLN A 241 -27.89 14.60 18.90
CA GLN A 241 -26.55 14.04 18.70
C GLN A 241 -26.12 14.09 17.23
N SER A 242 -24.80 14.16 17.03
CA SER A 242 -24.08 13.91 15.78
C SER A 242 -22.72 13.32 16.14
N LEU A 243 -22.04 12.71 15.17
CA LEU A 243 -20.68 12.18 15.36
C LEU A 243 -19.65 13.20 14.89
N GLY A 244 -18.65 13.46 15.74
CA GLY A 244 -17.49 14.27 15.39
C GLY A 244 -16.56 13.53 14.42
N GLY A 245 -15.80 14.28 13.62
CA GLY A 245 -15.01 13.74 12.51
C GLY A 245 -14.08 12.57 12.88
N LEU A 246 -13.42 12.63 14.04
CA LEU A 246 -12.50 11.59 14.52
C LEU A 246 -13.22 10.31 14.99
N LEU A 247 -14.48 10.41 15.40
CA LEU A 247 -15.23 9.23 15.89
C LEU A 247 -15.92 8.46 14.78
N ILE A 248 -16.02 9.00 13.56
CA ILE A 248 -16.82 8.40 12.48
C ILE A 248 -16.34 6.98 12.17
N PHE A 249 -15.03 6.82 11.99
CA PHE A 249 -14.45 5.54 11.58
C PHE A 249 -14.32 4.56 12.74
N ASP A 250 -14.17 5.02 13.99
CA ASP A 250 -14.25 4.17 15.18
C ASP A 250 -15.60 3.47 15.28
N TYR A 251 -16.70 4.20 15.09
CA TYR A 251 -18.03 3.61 15.12
C TYR A 251 -18.27 2.68 13.94
N LEU A 252 -17.74 3.00 12.75
CA LEU A 252 -17.84 2.12 11.57
C LEU A 252 -17.08 0.81 11.77
N ARG A 253 -15.85 0.86 12.31
CA ARG A 253 -15.03 -0.30 12.67
C ARG A 253 -15.71 -1.14 13.74
N ALA A 254 -16.14 -0.52 14.84
CA ALA A 254 -16.87 -1.20 15.92
C ALA A 254 -18.16 -1.86 15.40
N PHE A 255 -18.91 -1.19 14.53
CA PHE A 255 -20.08 -1.76 13.87
C PHE A 255 -19.71 -2.96 12.99
N HIS A 256 -18.71 -2.83 12.13
CA HIS A 256 -18.27 -3.91 11.24
C HIS A 256 -17.90 -5.18 12.01
N GLN A 257 -17.18 -5.02 13.12
CA GLN A 257 -16.72 -6.12 13.97
C GLN A 257 -17.86 -6.82 14.73
N THR A 258 -18.92 -6.08 15.10
CA THR A 258 -19.93 -6.58 16.05
C THR A 258 -21.33 -6.81 15.47
N LYS A 259 -21.66 -6.20 14.33
CA LYS A 259 -22.98 -6.29 13.68
C LYS A 259 -23.50 -7.71 13.53
N PRO A 260 -24.75 -8.04 13.89
CA PRO A 260 -25.24 -9.41 14.01
C PRO A 260 -24.92 -10.33 12.81
N ILE A 261 -24.70 -11.62 13.09
CA ILE A 261 -24.61 -12.64 12.04
C ILE A 261 -25.96 -12.70 11.31
N ASN A 262 -25.94 -12.56 9.98
CA ASN A 262 -27.13 -12.64 9.16
C ASN A 262 -27.67 -14.08 9.19
N PRO A 263 -28.91 -14.31 9.66
CA PRO A 263 -29.46 -15.66 9.81
C PRO A 263 -29.68 -16.37 8.47
N ALA A 264 -29.82 -15.63 7.36
CA ALA A 264 -29.99 -16.22 6.03
C ALA A 264 -28.68 -16.77 5.44
N THR A 265 -27.55 -16.15 5.77
CA THR A 265 -26.23 -16.53 5.22
C THR A 265 -25.32 -17.23 6.22
N GLY A 266 -25.63 -17.15 7.52
CA GLY A 266 -24.80 -17.69 8.60
C GLY A 266 -23.50 -16.91 8.82
N ARG A 267 -23.36 -15.69 8.29
CA ARG A 267 -22.18 -14.83 8.45
C ARG A 267 -22.57 -13.35 8.59
N ARG A 268 -21.64 -12.50 9.02
CA ARG A 268 -21.81 -11.04 8.91
C ARG A 268 -21.79 -10.63 7.44
N ASN A 269 -22.63 -9.67 7.06
CA ASN A 269 -22.66 -9.16 5.68
C ASN A 269 -21.40 -8.33 5.38
N PRO A 270 -21.05 -8.05 4.12
CA PRO A 270 -20.13 -6.96 3.78
C PRO A 270 -20.62 -5.61 4.30
N THR A 271 -19.71 -4.71 4.69
CA THR A 271 -20.03 -3.30 5.00
C THR A 271 -19.53 -2.43 3.87
N ILE A 272 -20.42 -1.68 3.24
CA ILE A 272 -20.08 -0.68 2.22
C ILE A 272 -20.57 0.67 2.70
N THR A 273 -19.70 1.67 2.72
CA THR A 273 -20.00 3.00 3.23
C THR A 273 -19.94 4.04 2.12
N ASN A 274 -20.81 5.05 2.22
CA ASN A 274 -20.81 6.20 1.33
C ASN A 274 -20.58 7.49 2.14
N HIS A 275 -19.60 8.29 1.71
CA HIS A 275 -19.17 9.53 2.34
C HIS A 275 -19.35 10.70 1.36
N SER A 276 -20.59 11.17 1.23
CA SER A 276 -20.99 12.26 0.31
C SER A 276 -20.76 13.66 0.89
N TYR A 277 -19.75 13.81 1.75
CA TYR A 277 -19.34 15.06 2.40
C TYR A 277 -17.81 15.20 2.35
N GLY A 278 -17.31 16.40 2.66
CA GLY A 278 -15.88 16.65 2.83
C GLY A 278 -15.63 17.76 3.84
N SER A 279 -14.53 17.71 4.56
CA SER A 279 -14.10 18.78 5.45
C SER A 279 -13.70 20.02 4.65
N ILE A 280 -13.92 21.18 5.27
CA ILE A 280 -13.79 22.48 4.61
C ILE A 280 -12.91 23.42 5.42
N ILE A 281 -12.28 24.35 4.71
CA ILE A 281 -11.64 25.55 5.24
C ILE A 281 -12.49 26.73 4.78
N ASN A 282 -13.11 27.43 5.72
CA ASN A 282 -13.88 28.64 5.40
C ASN A 282 -12.94 29.74 4.89
N MET A 283 -13.30 30.37 3.77
CA MET A 283 -12.59 31.55 3.25
C MET A 283 -12.88 32.78 4.13
N PRO A 284 -12.20 33.92 3.95
CA PRO A 284 -12.44 35.09 4.79
C PRO A 284 -13.90 35.53 4.81
N GLN A 285 -14.42 35.82 6.01
CA GLN A 285 -15.78 36.32 6.18
C GLN A 285 -15.90 37.73 5.60
N LYS A 286 -16.85 37.94 4.69
CA LYS A 286 -17.12 39.21 4.01
C LYS A 286 -18.30 39.98 4.58
N GLY A 287 -19.05 39.35 5.46
CA GLY A 287 -20.21 39.94 6.12
C GLY A 287 -21.14 38.87 6.67
N VAL A 288 -22.40 39.24 6.80
CA VAL A 288 -23.51 38.33 7.10
C VAL A 288 -24.63 38.54 6.09
N ASP A 289 -25.42 37.50 5.84
CA ASP A 289 -26.61 37.58 4.99
C ASP A 289 -27.80 38.20 5.74
N GLU A 290 -28.97 38.21 5.08
CA GLU A 290 -30.21 38.74 5.65
C GLU A 290 -30.72 37.99 6.89
N ASN A 291 -30.19 36.80 7.15
CA ASN A 291 -30.50 35.94 8.31
C ASN A 291 -29.35 35.93 9.34
N GLU A 292 -28.45 36.91 9.28
CA GLU A 292 -27.27 37.03 10.14
C GLU A 292 -26.28 35.85 10.01
N GLN A 293 -26.36 35.05 8.94
CA GLN A 293 -25.42 33.95 8.70
C GLN A 293 -24.15 34.47 8.03
N PRO A 294 -22.95 33.98 8.42
CA PRO A 294 -21.69 34.46 7.87
C PRO A 294 -21.58 34.16 6.37
N ILE A 295 -21.19 35.16 5.59
CA ILE A 295 -20.86 35.01 4.16
C ILE A 295 -19.35 34.87 4.03
N TYR A 296 -18.88 33.71 3.59
CA TYR A 296 -17.47 33.46 3.30
C TYR A 296 -17.22 33.59 1.79
N ARG A 297 -16.06 34.14 1.40
CA ARG A 297 -15.66 34.23 -0.02
C ARG A 297 -14.15 34.48 -0.14
N LEU A 298 -13.48 33.76 -1.03
CA LEU A 298 -12.12 34.12 -1.44
C LEU A 298 -12.13 35.23 -2.50
N ASP A 299 -11.57 36.39 -2.16
CA ASP A 299 -11.23 37.44 -3.12
C ASP A 299 -9.76 37.44 -3.46
N PHE A 300 -9.42 37.96 -4.64
CA PHE A 300 -8.02 38.20 -5.02
C PHE A 300 -7.25 39.04 -4.00
N ALA A 301 -7.90 40.02 -3.38
CA ALA A 301 -7.28 40.88 -2.35
C ALA A 301 -6.90 40.13 -1.07
N ASP A 302 -7.43 38.93 -0.83
CA ASP A 302 -7.10 38.13 0.34
C ASP A 302 -5.85 37.27 0.13
N VAL A 303 -5.46 37.00 -1.11
CA VAL A 303 -4.34 36.10 -1.42
C VAL A 303 -3.03 36.78 -1.10
N THR A 304 -2.25 36.16 -0.20
CA THR A 304 -0.95 36.68 0.23
C THR A 304 0.21 36.05 -0.53
N LEU A 305 0.12 34.75 -0.84
CA LEU A 305 1.09 34.01 -1.65
C LEU A 305 0.43 32.77 -2.26
N VAL A 306 1.04 32.25 -3.32
CA VAL A 306 0.81 30.88 -3.81
C VAL A 306 2.16 30.20 -3.94
N ARG A 307 2.38 29.08 -3.22
CA ARG A 307 3.48 28.18 -3.52
C ARG A 307 2.96 27.13 -4.50
N PHE A 308 3.42 27.19 -5.74
CA PHE A 308 3.02 26.28 -6.80
C PHE A 308 4.27 25.57 -7.34
N ARG A 309 4.31 24.24 -7.28
CA ARG A 309 5.41 23.38 -7.74
C ARG A 309 6.77 23.82 -7.19
N GLY A 310 6.80 24.10 -5.88
CA GLY A 310 7.99 24.55 -5.15
C GLY A 310 8.37 26.03 -5.33
N VAL A 311 7.73 26.76 -6.25
CA VAL A 311 7.99 28.20 -6.48
C VAL A 311 6.97 29.04 -5.71
N VAL A 312 7.44 30.05 -4.98
CA VAL A 312 6.55 30.99 -4.27
C VAL A 312 6.28 32.20 -5.15
N TYR A 313 5.02 32.42 -5.50
CA TYR A 313 4.52 33.61 -6.18
C TYR A 313 3.80 34.54 -5.21
N ASP A 314 4.02 35.83 -5.37
CA ASP A 314 3.35 36.90 -4.64
C ASP A 314 3.33 38.19 -5.47
N SER A 315 2.89 39.30 -4.88
CA SER A 315 2.84 40.59 -5.57
C SER A 315 4.22 41.17 -5.97
N ASN A 316 5.31 40.73 -5.34
CA ASN A 316 6.69 41.12 -5.67
C ASN A 316 7.37 40.12 -6.62
N ASN A 317 6.90 38.88 -6.64
CA ASN A 317 7.32 37.81 -7.54
C ASN A 317 6.09 37.21 -8.27
N PRO A 318 5.53 37.89 -9.28
CA PRO A 318 4.32 37.44 -9.94
C PRO A 318 4.52 36.12 -10.70
N ASN A 319 3.47 35.31 -10.77
CA ASN A 319 3.36 34.12 -11.62
C ASN A 319 3.48 34.49 -13.13
N PRO A 320 3.73 33.51 -14.03
CA PRO A 320 3.98 33.76 -15.47
C PRO A 320 2.95 34.66 -16.18
N SER A 321 1.67 34.47 -15.88
CA SER A 321 0.53 35.24 -16.42
C SER A 321 0.25 36.53 -15.63
N GLY A 322 1.10 36.86 -14.65
CA GLY A 322 1.03 38.04 -13.80
C GLY A 322 0.17 37.84 -12.54
N TRP A 323 0.52 38.54 -11.46
CA TRP A 323 -0.21 38.52 -10.17
C TRP A 323 -1.57 39.21 -10.29
N THR A 324 -2.52 38.46 -10.84
CA THR A 324 -3.90 38.86 -11.12
C THR A 324 -4.82 37.65 -10.88
N GLN A 325 -6.12 37.88 -10.71
CA GLN A 325 -7.08 36.78 -10.52
C GLN A 325 -7.00 35.74 -11.65
N SER A 326 -7.11 36.20 -12.90
CA SER A 326 -7.02 35.33 -14.09
C SER A 326 -5.67 34.65 -14.23
N GLY A 327 -4.57 35.32 -13.81
CA GLY A 327 -3.24 34.72 -13.83
C GLY A 327 -3.10 33.57 -12.84
N LEU A 328 -3.65 33.71 -11.63
CA LEU A 328 -3.63 32.65 -10.62
C LEU A 328 -4.59 31.50 -10.94
N GLU A 329 -5.72 31.80 -11.58
CA GLU A 329 -6.65 30.78 -12.12
C GLU A 329 -5.97 29.93 -13.21
N ALA A 330 -5.30 30.59 -14.16
CA ALA A 330 -4.65 29.92 -15.30
C ALA A 330 -3.37 29.16 -14.91
N ASP A 331 -2.49 29.78 -14.14
CA ASP A 331 -1.16 29.20 -13.85
C ASP A 331 -1.17 28.27 -12.64
N CYS A 332 -1.99 28.56 -11.62
CA CYS A 332 -1.95 27.87 -10.32
C CYS A 332 -3.26 27.15 -9.96
N GLY A 333 -4.30 27.26 -10.79
CA GLY A 333 -5.59 26.60 -10.55
C GLY A 333 -6.36 27.11 -9.35
N VAL A 334 -6.08 28.33 -8.86
CA VAL A 334 -6.84 28.95 -7.75
C VAL A 334 -8.26 29.27 -8.24
N ARG A 335 -9.25 29.15 -7.36
CA ARG A 335 -10.66 29.45 -7.64
C ARG A 335 -11.18 30.56 -6.73
N PHE A 336 -11.57 31.68 -7.33
CA PHE A 336 -12.10 32.82 -6.60
C PHE A 336 -13.63 32.78 -6.53
N GLY A 337 -14.19 33.51 -5.57
CA GLY A 337 -15.64 33.54 -5.36
C GLY A 337 -16.20 32.34 -4.59
N LEU A 338 -15.37 31.33 -4.30
CA LEU A 338 -15.77 30.18 -3.51
C LEU A 338 -15.88 30.54 -2.02
N PRO A 339 -16.87 29.99 -1.30
CA PRO A 339 -17.01 30.22 0.13
C PRO A 339 -15.99 29.45 0.94
N ASN A 340 -15.59 28.27 0.47
CA ASN A 340 -14.76 27.32 1.20
C ASN A 340 -13.79 26.62 0.25
N TYR A 341 -12.71 26.08 0.82
CA TYR A 341 -11.78 25.18 0.13
C TYR A 341 -11.75 23.82 0.85
N PRO A 342 -11.28 22.75 0.20
CA PRO A 342 -11.14 21.44 0.84
C PRO A 342 -10.19 21.48 2.03
N GLY A 343 -10.60 20.89 3.15
CA GLY A 343 -9.77 20.74 4.35
C GLY A 343 -9.20 19.33 4.44
N TYR A 344 -7.89 19.20 4.55
CA TYR A 344 -7.20 17.93 4.71
C TYR A 344 -6.94 17.60 6.19
N SER A 345 -7.12 16.33 6.57
CA SER A 345 -6.76 15.79 7.89
C SER A 345 -6.08 14.43 7.73
N SER A 346 -4.81 14.36 8.13
CA SER A 346 -4.05 13.10 8.13
C SER A 346 -4.56 12.10 9.17
N ALA A 347 -5.15 12.57 10.27
CA ALA A 347 -5.73 11.69 11.30
C ALA A 347 -6.93 10.92 10.73
N ILE A 348 -7.86 11.63 10.09
CA ILE A 348 -9.03 11.01 9.45
C ILE A 348 -8.58 10.08 8.31
N ALA A 349 -7.56 10.46 7.54
CA ALA A 349 -7.00 9.59 6.50
C ALA A 349 -6.48 8.26 7.06
N ALA A 350 -5.78 8.27 8.21
CA ALA A 350 -5.31 7.06 8.88
C ALA A 350 -6.47 6.18 9.38
N ASP A 351 -7.50 6.77 10.00
CA ASP A 351 -8.66 6.00 10.49
C ASP A 351 -9.43 5.31 9.35
N ILE A 352 -9.42 5.90 8.16
CA ILE A 352 -9.99 5.31 6.95
C ILE A 352 -9.16 4.14 6.46
N GLN A 353 -7.83 4.27 6.43
CA GLN A 353 -6.93 3.19 6.05
C GLN A 353 -7.16 1.98 6.97
N ASP A 354 -7.23 2.19 8.28
CA ASP A 354 -7.56 1.16 9.27
C ASP A 354 -8.94 0.51 8.99
N ALA A 355 -9.96 1.32 8.72
CA ALA A 355 -11.29 0.82 8.38
C ALA A 355 -11.25 -0.06 7.10
N ILE A 356 -10.48 0.34 6.09
CA ILE A 356 -10.27 -0.41 4.85
C ILE A 356 -9.54 -1.74 5.11
N GLU A 357 -8.50 -1.73 5.94
CA GLU A 357 -7.74 -2.92 6.33
C GLU A 357 -8.61 -3.94 7.06
N GLU A 358 -9.55 -3.47 7.90
CA GLU A 358 -10.55 -4.31 8.56
C GLU A 358 -11.60 -4.87 7.59
N GLY A 359 -11.65 -4.40 6.34
CA GLY A 359 -12.52 -4.89 5.29
C GLY A 359 -13.78 -4.07 5.06
N ILE A 360 -13.83 -2.83 5.56
CA ILE A 360 -14.89 -1.87 5.23
C ILE A 360 -14.58 -1.26 3.86
N VAL A 361 -15.59 -1.23 2.98
CA VAL A 361 -15.44 -0.53 1.70
C VAL A 361 -15.84 0.93 1.88
N VAL A 362 -14.93 1.85 1.58
CA VAL A 362 -15.12 3.29 1.75
C VAL A 362 -15.15 3.98 0.39
N ILE A 363 -16.28 4.61 0.08
CA ILE A 363 -16.53 5.30 -1.19
C ILE A 363 -16.99 6.72 -0.86
N GLY A 364 -16.44 7.72 -1.54
CA GLY A 364 -16.85 9.09 -1.27
C GLY A 364 -16.67 10.07 -2.42
N ALA A 365 -17.23 11.24 -2.20
CA ALA A 365 -17.34 12.31 -3.19
C ALA A 365 -16.03 13.11 -3.30
N ALA A 366 -15.49 13.27 -4.51
CA ALA A 366 -14.23 13.97 -4.74
C ALA A 366 -14.28 15.47 -4.37
N GLY A 367 -15.46 16.10 -4.35
CA GLY A 367 -15.65 17.51 -3.97
C GLY A 367 -16.13 18.39 -5.12
N ASN A 368 -16.67 19.58 -4.79
CA ASN A 368 -17.49 20.40 -5.70
C ASN A 368 -16.91 21.80 -6.00
N ASP A 369 -15.61 21.98 -5.81
CA ASP A 369 -14.95 23.30 -5.89
C ASP A 369 -14.18 23.53 -7.21
N ASN A 370 -14.20 22.56 -8.13
CA ASN A 370 -13.43 22.56 -9.37
C ASN A 370 -11.93 22.88 -9.15
N LEU A 371 -11.36 22.21 -8.16
CA LEU A 371 -9.95 22.27 -7.82
C LEU A 371 -9.25 20.97 -8.26
N LEU A 372 -7.96 21.08 -8.55
CA LEU A 372 -7.09 19.93 -8.79
C LEU A 372 -6.93 19.15 -7.48
N MET A 373 -7.17 17.84 -7.53
CA MET A 373 -6.81 16.87 -6.50
C MET A 373 -5.66 16.03 -7.06
N ALA A 374 -4.47 16.32 -6.56
CA ALA A 374 -3.22 15.71 -7.02
C ALA A 374 -2.90 14.46 -6.19
N GLU A 375 -2.20 13.49 -6.77
CA GLU A 375 -1.82 12.26 -6.07
C GLU A 375 -0.72 12.50 -5.06
N VAL A 376 -0.62 11.62 -4.07
CA VAL A 376 0.48 11.64 -3.10
C VAL A 376 1.81 11.61 -3.86
N GLY A 377 2.65 12.61 -3.56
CA GLY A 377 3.97 12.87 -4.16
C GLY A 377 3.99 13.35 -5.62
N ASP A 378 2.82 13.67 -6.19
CA ASP A 378 2.76 14.56 -7.36
C ASP A 378 3.31 15.95 -7.00
N GLN A 379 3.98 16.61 -7.96
CA GLN A 379 4.51 17.97 -7.79
C GLN A 379 3.47 19.01 -7.34
N ASP A 380 2.19 18.73 -7.62
CA ASP A 380 1.06 19.60 -7.29
C ASP A 380 0.42 19.26 -5.92
N TYR A 381 0.80 18.14 -5.28
CA TYR A 381 0.22 17.70 -4.00
C TYR A 381 0.41 18.71 -2.87
N ASP A 382 1.62 19.30 -2.79
CA ASP A 382 2.06 20.20 -1.72
C ASP A 382 2.00 21.68 -2.10
N ASN A 383 1.13 22.03 -3.05
CA ASN A 383 0.85 23.41 -3.37
C ASN A 383 0.13 24.10 -2.20
N ILE A 384 0.59 25.30 -1.85
CA ILE A 384 0.10 26.08 -0.70
C ILE A 384 -0.55 27.36 -1.19
N LEU A 385 -1.76 27.63 -0.71
CA LEU A 385 -2.42 28.92 -0.85
C LEU A 385 -2.34 29.67 0.48
N GLY A 386 -1.77 30.87 0.45
CA GLY A 386 -1.76 31.78 1.59
C GLY A 386 -2.90 32.78 1.48
N VAL A 387 -3.75 32.84 2.50
CA VAL A 387 -4.92 33.72 2.54
C VAL A 387 -4.94 34.52 3.83
N ASN A 388 -5.10 35.84 3.73
CA ASN A 388 -5.19 36.74 4.87
C ASN A 388 -6.40 36.39 5.75
N GLY A 389 -6.18 36.22 7.05
CA GLY A 389 -7.22 35.85 8.01
C GLY A 389 -7.56 34.36 8.08
N VAL A 390 -7.02 33.53 7.19
CA VAL A 390 -7.16 32.05 7.21
C VAL A 390 -5.81 31.38 7.51
N GLY A 391 -4.73 31.89 6.91
CA GLY A 391 -3.39 31.31 7.00
C GLY A 391 -2.99 30.58 5.71
N ASN A 392 -1.98 29.72 5.83
CA ASN A 392 -1.45 28.93 4.73
C ASN A 392 -1.98 27.50 4.82
N PHE A 393 -2.51 26.96 3.73
CA PHE A 393 -3.03 25.60 3.68
C PHE A 393 -2.77 24.93 2.32
N PHE A 394 -2.75 23.60 2.33
CA PHE A 394 -2.66 22.80 1.11
C PHE A 394 -4.02 22.75 0.43
N TYR A 395 -4.09 23.13 -0.84
CA TYR A 395 -5.36 23.23 -1.56
C TYR A 395 -5.56 22.17 -2.65
N ASN A 396 -4.55 21.33 -2.89
CA ASN A 396 -4.59 20.27 -3.90
C ASN A 396 -4.63 18.83 -3.31
N ARG A 397 -4.77 18.68 -1.99
CA ARG A 397 -4.84 17.37 -1.31
C ARG A 397 -6.25 16.79 -1.19
N GLY A 398 -7.27 17.46 -1.69
CA GLY A 398 -8.67 17.07 -1.48
C GLY A 398 -9.17 17.35 -0.06
N GLY A 399 -10.39 16.89 0.24
CA GLY A 399 -11.07 17.14 1.53
C GLY A 399 -11.43 15.83 2.24
N SER A 400 -11.03 15.66 3.49
CA SER A 400 -11.31 14.44 4.27
C SER A 400 -12.82 14.19 4.39
N PRO A 401 -13.31 12.94 4.29
CA PRO A 401 -12.55 11.68 4.23
C PRO A 401 -11.98 11.31 2.84
N ASN A 402 -12.31 12.08 1.80
CA ASN A 402 -12.06 11.72 0.40
C ASN A 402 -10.78 12.40 -0.10
N THR A 403 -9.65 11.86 0.35
CA THR A 403 -8.29 12.33 0.00
C THR A 403 -7.55 11.18 -0.69
N PRO A 404 -6.54 11.46 -1.54
CA PRO A 404 -5.80 10.42 -2.25
C PRO A 404 -5.04 9.45 -1.35
N ASP A 405 -4.59 9.91 -0.19
CA ASP A 405 -3.88 9.10 0.79
C ASP A 405 -4.81 8.25 1.67
N SER A 406 -6.12 8.51 1.72
CA SER A 406 -7.01 7.72 2.61
C SER A 406 -7.31 6.32 2.10
N GLY A 407 -7.05 6.02 0.82
CA GLY A 407 -7.41 4.75 0.18
C GLY A 407 -8.89 4.60 -0.16
N ALA A 408 -9.72 5.60 0.18
CA ALA A 408 -11.11 5.67 -0.25
C ALA A 408 -11.22 5.67 -1.78
N ILE A 409 -12.36 5.21 -2.32
CA ILE A 409 -12.66 5.35 -3.75
C ILE A 409 -13.22 6.76 -3.95
N ASN A 410 -12.42 7.63 -4.58
CA ASN A 410 -12.75 9.03 -4.82
C ASN A 410 -13.55 9.19 -6.11
N VAL A 411 -14.82 9.60 -5.99
CA VAL A 411 -15.76 9.62 -7.11
C VAL A 411 -15.97 11.04 -7.65
N GLY A 412 -15.56 11.24 -8.90
CA GLY A 412 -15.82 12.47 -9.66
C GLY A 412 -17.21 12.48 -10.31
N SER A 413 -17.71 13.67 -10.65
CA SER A 413 -19.04 13.83 -11.24
C SER A 413 -19.00 13.94 -12.76
N LEU A 414 -19.81 13.10 -13.43
CA LEU A 414 -20.18 13.24 -14.83
C LEU A 414 -21.31 14.24 -15.01
N SER A 415 -21.16 15.06 -16.04
CA SER A 415 -22.15 16.08 -16.37
C SER A 415 -23.35 15.50 -17.11
N LYS A 416 -24.48 16.21 -16.99
CA LYS A 416 -25.70 15.96 -17.77
C LYS A 416 -25.54 16.30 -19.26
N GLN A 417 -24.43 16.93 -19.63
CA GLN A 417 -24.09 17.24 -21.01
C GLN A 417 -23.98 15.97 -21.86
N ALA A 418 -24.45 16.03 -23.10
CA ALA A 418 -24.52 14.84 -23.94
C ALA A 418 -23.15 14.32 -24.41
N ASP A 419 -22.10 15.13 -24.32
CA ASP A 419 -20.73 14.79 -24.73
C ASP A 419 -19.95 13.97 -23.68
N PHE A 420 -20.55 13.69 -22.52
CA PHE A 420 -19.96 12.90 -21.42
C PHE A 420 -18.71 13.55 -20.83
N ARG A 421 -18.72 14.87 -20.69
CA ARG A 421 -17.70 15.61 -19.96
C ARG A 421 -17.89 15.54 -18.45
N ARG A 422 -16.85 15.86 -17.70
CA ARG A 422 -16.94 16.06 -16.24
C ARG A 422 -17.82 17.27 -15.90
N SER A 423 -18.50 17.25 -14.75
CA SER A 423 -19.26 18.40 -14.24
C SER A 423 -18.33 19.57 -13.96
N THR A 424 -18.78 20.80 -14.21
CA THR A 424 -17.92 22.00 -14.07
C THR A 424 -17.50 22.28 -12.62
N PHE A 425 -18.17 21.68 -11.64
CA PHE A 425 -17.87 21.82 -10.22
C PHE A 425 -16.99 20.69 -9.67
N THR A 426 -16.89 19.53 -10.34
CA THR A 426 -16.19 18.38 -9.75
C THR A 426 -14.72 18.71 -9.55
N GLN A 427 -14.15 18.31 -8.42
CA GLN A 427 -12.69 18.16 -8.35
C GLN A 427 -12.23 17.17 -9.43
N PHE A 428 -11.02 17.40 -9.90
CA PHE A 428 -10.42 16.71 -11.04
C PHE A 428 -8.94 16.46 -10.75
N GLY A 429 -8.31 15.58 -11.51
CA GLY A 429 -6.91 15.23 -11.33
C GLY A 429 -6.71 13.74 -11.14
N PRO A 430 -5.45 13.30 -11.05
CA PRO A 430 -5.10 11.88 -11.01
C PRO A 430 -5.72 11.14 -9.82
N SER A 431 -6.01 11.82 -8.71
CA SER A 431 -6.62 11.24 -7.50
C SER A 431 -8.11 10.92 -7.59
N VAL A 432 -8.79 11.33 -8.66
CA VAL A 432 -10.14 10.84 -8.91
C VAL A 432 -10.01 9.39 -9.37
N ASP A 433 -10.67 8.45 -8.72
CA ASP A 433 -10.62 7.05 -9.11
C ASP A 433 -11.53 6.76 -10.30
N ILE A 434 -12.76 7.27 -10.26
CA ILE A 434 -13.78 6.98 -11.26
C ILE A 434 -14.78 8.10 -11.32
N PHE A 435 -15.33 8.37 -12.50
CA PHE A 435 -16.47 9.28 -12.63
C PHE A 435 -17.80 8.52 -12.61
N ALA A 436 -18.82 9.15 -12.04
CA ALA A 436 -20.19 8.65 -12.10
C ALA A 436 -21.20 9.80 -12.29
N PRO A 437 -22.41 9.52 -12.81
CA PRO A 437 -23.47 10.51 -13.00
C PRO A 437 -23.75 11.34 -11.74
N GLY A 438 -23.54 12.65 -11.79
CA GLY A 438 -23.73 13.54 -10.63
C GLY A 438 -24.43 14.87 -10.90
N ASP A 439 -24.74 15.20 -12.16
CA ASP A 439 -25.62 16.33 -12.50
C ASP A 439 -27.08 15.87 -12.62
N ASN A 440 -28.02 16.67 -12.11
CA ASN A 440 -29.47 16.48 -12.24
C ASN A 440 -29.94 15.05 -11.90
N ILE A 441 -29.43 14.48 -10.82
CA ILE A 441 -29.80 13.12 -10.39
C ILE A 441 -31.12 13.18 -9.61
N LEU A 442 -32.15 12.50 -10.12
CA LEU A 442 -33.43 12.32 -9.43
C LEU A 442 -33.29 11.32 -8.30
N SER A 443 -33.71 11.70 -7.10
CA SER A 443 -33.80 10.80 -5.96
C SER A 443 -34.75 11.36 -4.90
N THR A 444 -34.91 10.61 -3.82
CA THR A 444 -35.62 10.98 -2.59
C THR A 444 -35.20 12.35 -2.08
N PHE A 445 -36.11 13.10 -1.47
CA PHE A 445 -35.85 14.43 -0.93
C PHE A 445 -36.68 14.68 0.34
N ASN A 446 -36.56 15.87 0.92
CA ASN A 446 -37.43 16.31 2.03
C ASN A 446 -38.68 17.04 1.52
N SER A 447 -39.50 17.55 2.45
CA SER A 447 -40.76 18.23 2.16
C SER A 447 -40.68 19.52 1.36
N SER A 448 -39.47 20.05 1.11
CA SER A 448 -39.26 21.17 0.18
C SER A 448 -39.15 20.73 -1.30
N GLY A 449 -39.07 19.42 -1.55
CA GLY A 449 -39.10 18.84 -2.88
C GLY A 449 -40.53 18.67 -3.43
N LEU A 450 -40.65 17.85 -4.47
CA LEU A 450 -41.94 17.53 -5.08
C LEU A 450 -42.55 16.30 -4.43
N ALA A 451 -43.87 16.28 -4.29
CA ALA A 451 -44.56 15.10 -3.76
C ALA A 451 -44.35 13.89 -4.67
N ASP A 452 -43.85 12.80 -4.11
CA ASP A 452 -43.62 11.56 -4.86
C ASP A 452 -44.94 10.78 -5.00
N GLN A 453 -45.44 10.69 -6.23
CA GLN A 453 -46.74 10.08 -6.52
C GLN A 453 -46.70 8.54 -6.58
N LYS A 454 -45.50 7.93 -6.46
CA LYS A 454 -45.37 6.47 -6.39
C LYS A 454 -45.87 5.91 -5.06
N TYR A 455 -45.81 6.72 -4.01
CA TYR A 455 -45.96 6.32 -2.62
C TYR A 455 -47.14 7.00 -1.96
N SER A 456 -47.47 6.56 -0.74
CA SER A 456 -48.44 7.30 0.06
C SER A 456 -47.89 8.68 0.46
N ALA A 457 -48.77 9.55 0.95
CA ALA A 457 -48.40 10.93 1.28
C ALA A 457 -47.24 11.02 2.28
N GLY A 458 -46.35 12.00 2.10
CA GLY A 458 -45.21 12.24 3.00
C GLY A 458 -43.84 11.85 2.43
N ASN A 459 -43.80 11.36 1.19
CA ASN A 459 -42.56 11.10 0.44
C ASN A 459 -42.35 12.18 -0.63
N PHE A 460 -41.09 12.55 -0.85
CA PHE A 460 -40.73 13.61 -1.77
C PHE A 460 -39.52 13.22 -2.60
N PHE A 461 -39.36 13.86 -3.76
CA PHE A 461 -38.24 13.66 -4.67
C PHE A 461 -37.83 15.00 -5.31
N TYR A 462 -36.57 15.11 -5.71
CA TYR A 462 -36.05 16.27 -6.42
C TYR A 462 -34.73 15.95 -7.14
N PRO A 463 -34.43 16.58 -8.29
CA PRO A 463 -33.11 16.48 -8.90
C PRO A 463 -32.12 17.47 -8.27
N ILE A 464 -30.94 17.00 -7.89
CA ILE A 464 -29.82 17.86 -7.44
C ILE A 464 -28.51 17.48 -8.11
N ASN A 465 -27.48 18.31 -7.89
CA ASN A 465 -26.17 18.20 -8.52
C ASN A 465 -25.09 18.04 -7.44
N GLY A 466 -24.07 17.25 -7.72
CA GLY A 466 -22.86 17.17 -6.89
C GLY A 466 -22.13 15.85 -7.06
N THR A 467 -20.84 15.83 -6.72
CA THR A 467 -20.09 14.57 -6.50
C THR A 467 -20.76 13.72 -5.42
N SER A 468 -21.52 14.36 -4.52
CA SER A 468 -22.38 13.72 -3.53
C SER A 468 -23.51 12.88 -4.14
N MET A 469 -23.90 13.12 -5.40
CA MET A 469 -24.84 12.29 -6.15
C MET A 469 -24.14 11.27 -7.05
N ALA A 470 -22.87 11.51 -7.39
CA ALA A 470 -22.03 10.55 -8.13
C ALA A 470 -21.55 9.40 -7.24
N SER A 471 -21.03 9.71 -6.04
CA SER A 471 -20.56 8.72 -5.05
C SER A 471 -21.58 7.61 -4.73
N PRO A 472 -22.86 7.91 -4.44
CA PRO A 472 -23.85 6.88 -4.14
C PRO A 472 -24.21 6.00 -5.35
N GLN A 473 -23.95 6.43 -6.60
CA GLN A 473 -24.07 5.54 -7.76
C GLN A 473 -23.05 4.40 -7.65
N VAL A 474 -21.79 4.76 -7.35
CA VAL A 474 -20.70 3.79 -7.17
C VAL A 474 -20.97 2.91 -5.95
N CYS A 475 -21.36 3.49 -4.81
CA CYS A 475 -21.74 2.74 -3.61
C CYS A 475 -22.85 1.71 -3.89
N GLY A 476 -23.92 2.14 -4.56
CA GLY A 476 -25.04 1.28 -4.91
C GLY A 476 -24.64 0.13 -5.85
N VAL A 477 -23.88 0.41 -6.91
CA VAL A 477 -23.36 -0.62 -7.83
C VAL A 477 -22.42 -1.59 -7.11
N ILE A 478 -21.51 -1.09 -6.28
CA ILE A 478 -20.61 -1.93 -5.49
C ILE A 478 -21.38 -2.81 -4.50
N ALA A 479 -22.44 -2.30 -3.88
CA ALA A 479 -23.33 -3.10 -3.05
C ALA A 479 -24.05 -4.19 -3.85
N CYS A 480 -24.52 -3.92 -5.07
CA CYS A 480 -25.02 -4.96 -5.96
C CYS A 480 -23.94 -6.03 -6.22
N LEU A 481 -22.71 -5.64 -6.55
CA LEU A 481 -21.62 -6.57 -6.83
C LEU A 481 -21.15 -7.37 -5.59
N ALA A 482 -21.32 -6.82 -4.39
CA ALA A 482 -21.03 -7.49 -3.11
C ALA A 482 -22.12 -8.47 -2.66
N SER A 483 -23.26 -8.51 -3.34
CA SER A 483 -24.40 -9.37 -2.98
C SER A 483 -23.96 -10.82 -2.78
N ASN A 484 -24.28 -11.40 -1.63
CA ASN A 484 -23.94 -12.78 -1.29
C ASN A 484 -22.45 -13.16 -1.35
N LYS A 485 -21.53 -12.20 -1.35
CA LYS A 485 -20.08 -12.47 -1.22
C LYS A 485 -19.70 -12.80 0.22
N ILE A 486 -18.78 -13.77 0.38
CA ILE A 486 -18.32 -14.24 1.71
C ILE A 486 -17.43 -13.19 2.37
N ARG A 487 -16.60 -12.55 1.55
CA ARG A 487 -15.73 -11.43 1.86
C ARG A 487 -15.80 -10.49 0.66
N PHE A 488 -15.77 -9.19 0.92
CA PHE A 488 -15.74 -8.17 -0.12
C PHE A 488 -14.97 -6.97 0.44
N THR A 489 -13.76 -6.74 -0.06
CA THR A 489 -12.86 -5.69 0.43
C THR A 489 -12.81 -4.48 -0.50
N GLN A 490 -12.15 -3.40 -0.06
CA GLN A 490 -11.85 -2.23 -0.89
C GLN A 490 -11.18 -2.62 -2.23
N GLU A 491 -10.20 -3.52 -2.18
CA GLU A 491 -9.54 -4.02 -3.39
C GLU A 491 -10.44 -4.86 -4.32
N ASP A 492 -11.39 -5.62 -3.76
CA ASP A 492 -12.37 -6.32 -4.59
C ASP A 492 -13.29 -5.30 -5.29
N ALA A 493 -13.71 -4.23 -4.58
CA ALA A 493 -14.47 -3.13 -5.16
C ALA A 493 -13.68 -2.43 -6.28
N ARG A 494 -12.43 -2.03 -6.02
CA ARG A 494 -11.53 -1.41 -7.03
C ARG A 494 -11.33 -2.32 -8.24
N GLY A 495 -11.05 -3.60 -8.02
CA GLY A 495 -10.87 -4.58 -9.09
C GLY A 495 -12.10 -4.71 -9.98
N LEU A 496 -13.30 -4.74 -9.38
CA LEU A 496 -14.56 -4.81 -10.14
C LEU A 496 -14.88 -3.51 -10.87
N LEU A 497 -14.60 -2.35 -10.29
CA LEU A 497 -14.72 -1.06 -10.98
C LEU A 497 -13.76 -1.00 -12.17
N ASN A 498 -12.51 -1.41 -11.98
CA ASN A 498 -11.53 -1.50 -13.06
C ASN A 498 -11.96 -2.47 -14.16
N GLN A 499 -12.60 -3.57 -13.80
CA GLN A 499 -13.08 -4.56 -14.75
C GLN A 499 -14.23 -4.04 -15.60
N PHE A 500 -15.24 -3.42 -14.98
CA PHE A 500 -16.48 -3.09 -15.67
C PHE A 500 -16.55 -1.66 -16.19
N CYS A 501 -15.74 -0.72 -15.68
CA CYS A 501 -15.79 0.67 -16.12
C CYS A 501 -15.64 0.82 -17.64
N ILE A 502 -16.32 1.83 -18.19
CA ILE A 502 -16.06 2.26 -19.57
C ILE A 502 -14.87 3.19 -19.55
N ARG A 503 -13.87 2.89 -20.39
CA ARG A 503 -12.68 3.71 -20.58
C ARG A 503 -12.76 4.48 -21.90
N ASP A 504 -12.05 5.60 -21.94
CA ASP A 504 -11.79 6.39 -23.16
C ASP A 504 -13.04 6.94 -23.85
N ASP A 505 -14.18 7.02 -23.14
CA ASP A 505 -15.44 7.54 -23.68
C ASP A 505 -15.90 8.86 -23.02
N MET A 506 -15.13 9.44 -22.10
CA MET A 506 -15.36 10.81 -21.63
C MET A 506 -14.78 11.85 -22.60
N THR A 507 -15.30 13.07 -22.52
CA THR A 507 -14.78 14.24 -23.26
C THR A 507 -14.13 15.22 -22.28
N PHE A 508 -12.90 15.62 -22.56
CA PHE A 508 -12.12 16.58 -21.77
C PHE A 508 -11.57 17.70 -22.65
N ASP A 509 -10.96 18.70 -22.01
CA ASP A 509 -10.11 19.75 -22.60
C ASP A 509 -10.79 20.57 -23.70
N LEU A 510 -12.10 20.81 -23.58
CA LEU A 510 -12.89 21.57 -24.55
C LEU A 510 -12.47 23.05 -24.66
N SER A 511 -11.75 23.56 -23.65
CA SER A 511 -11.23 24.93 -23.62
C SER A 511 -9.71 24.97 -23.52
N GLY A 512 -9.00 23.95 -24.02
CA GLY A 512 -7.54 23.93 -24.12
C GLY A 512 -6.82 23.17 -23.00
N GLY A 513 -7.54 22.63 -22.01
CA GLY A 513 -6.98 21.70 -21.02
C GLY A 513 -6.08 22.32 -19.94
N GLY A 514 -6.09 23.65 -19.81
CA GLY A 514 -5.42 24.37 -18.74
C GLY A 514 -6.14 24.23 -17.38
N LEU A 515 -5.50 24.68 -16.30
CA LEU A 515 -6.11 24.67 -14.97
C LEU A 515 -7.32 25.61 -14.84
N ASP A 516 -7.53 26.52 -15.78
CA ASP A 516 -8.71 27.40 -15.90
C ASP A 516 -9.82 26.81 -16.79
N ASP A 517 -9.59 25.67 -17.45
CA ASP A 517 -10.60 24.96 -18.23
C ASP A 517 -11.48 24.07 -17.31
N ASN A 518 -12.77 24.39 -17.23
CA ASN A 518 -13.76 23.61 -16.45
C ASN A 518 -13.98 22.17 -16.95
N THR A 519 -13.39 21.82 -18.09
CA THR A 519 -13.42 20.48 -18.68
C THR A 519 -12.05 19.84 -18.74
N CYS A 520 -11.02 20.44 -18.12
CA CYS A 520 -9.67 19.89 -18.15
C CYS A 520 -9.63 18.46 -17.62
N SER A 521 -8.84 17.61 -18.26
CA SER A 521 -8.48 16.30 -17.72
C SER A 521 -7.47 16.48 -16.58
N PHE A 522 -6.34 17.14 -16.87
CA PHE A 522 -5.21 17.32 -15.95
C PHE A 522 -4.83 16.02 -15.22
N GLY A 523 -4.78 14.90 -15.95
CA GLY A 523 -4.45 13.58 -15.39
C GLY A 523 -5.63 12.82 -14.78
N SER A 524 -6.84 13.38 -14.76
CA SER A 524 -8.05 12.63 -14.39
C SER A 524 -8.20 11.37 -15.23
N PRO A 525 -8.65 10.24 -14.64
CA PRO A 525 -8.82 9.03 -15.44
C PRO A 525 -9.98 9.22 -16.41
N ASN A 526 -9.77 8.82 -17.67
CA ASN A 526 -10.84 8.75 -18.65
C ASN A 526 -11.63 7.44 -18.46
N ARG A 527 -12.34 7.32 -17.34
CA ARG A 527 -13.19 6.18 -17.05
C ARG A 527 -14.38 6.52 -16.17
N TYR A 528 -15.50 5.88 -16.43
CA TYR A 528 -16.71 6.04 -15.63
C TYR A 528 -17.41 4.72 -15.31
N LEU A 529 -18.24 4.78 -14.27
CA LEU A 529 -18.96 3.64 -13.71
C LEU A 529 -19.78 2.90 -14.75
N HIS A 530 -19.63 1.57 -14.78
CA HIS A 530 -20.51 0.69 -15.52
C HIS A 530 -20.71 -0.62 -14.75
N ILE A 531 -21.90 -1.20 -14.88
CA ILE A 531 -22.28 -2.49 -14.31
C ILE A 531 -22.81 -3.39 -15.42
N GLU A 532 -22.26 -4.60 -15.46
CA GLU A 532 -22.73 -5.68 -16.34
C GLU A 532 -22.71 -7.00 -15.57
N ASN A 533 -23.15 -8.09 -16.22
CA ASN A 533 -23.17 -9.39 -15.58
C ASN A 533 -21.74 -9.84 -15.25
N PRO A 534 -21.37 -10.07 -13.98
CA PRO A 534 -20.03 -10.50 -13.64
C PRO A 534 -19.69 -11.91 -14.16
N ARG A 535 -20.70 -12.68 -14.62
CA ARG A 535 -20.50 -13.99 -15.22
C ARG A 535 -20.25 -13.88 -16.73
N GLN A 536 -19.07 -14.33 -17.15
CA GLN A 536 -18.76 -14.54 -18.57
C GLN A 536 -19.72 -15.60 -19.19
N SER A 537 -20.21 -15.32 -20.40
CA SER A 537 -21.15 -16.19 -21.13
C SER A 537 -20.55 -17.55 -21.56
N VAL A 538 -19.22 -17.69 -21.49
CA VAL A 538 -18.41 -18.89 -21.72
C VAL A 538 -17.11 -18.78 -20.92
N GLY A 539 -16.60 -19.90 -20.39
CA GLY A 539 -15.35 -19.94 -19.62
C GLY A 539 -15.50 -20.43 -18.18
N TYR A 540 -14.39 -20.54 -17.46
CA TYR A 540 -14.40 -20.83 -16.02
C TYR A 540 -14.80 -19.57 -15.24
N LEU A 541 -15.56 -19.75 -14.14
CA LEU A 541 -15.82 -18.68 -13.18
C LEU A 541 -14.48 -18.20 -12.61
N GLN A 542 -14.01 -17.03 -13.04
CA GLN A 542 -12.95 -16.32 -12.34
C GLN A 542 -13.61 -15.44 -11.28
N ASP A 543 -13.32 -15.70 -10.00
CA ASP A 543 -13.51 -14.68 -8.98
C ASP A 543 -12.45 -13.60 -9.23
N THR A 544 -12.88 -12.38 -9.57
CA THR A 544 -12.01 -11.21 -9.50
C THR A 544 -11.59 -11.06 -8.04
N ARG A 545 -10.33 -11.39 -7.74
CA ARG A 545 -9.67 -11.05 -6.48
C ARG A 545 -8.86 -9.80 -6.77
N GLY A 546 -9.03 -8.76 -5.95
CA GLY A 546 -8.44 -7.44 -6.14
C GLY A 546 -6.93 -7.40 -6.43
N ASP A 547 -6.45 -6.23 -6.85
CA ASP A 547 -5.04 -6.00 -7.19
C ASP A 547 -4.12 -6.39 -6.00
N ARG A 548 -3.12 -7.22 -6.28
CA ARG A 548 -2.24 -7.81 -5.27
C ARG A 548 -0.97 -6.98 -5.13
N THR A 549 -0.78 -6.33 -3.98
CA THR A 549 0.41 -5.50 -3.70
C THR A 549 1.54 -6.23 -2.95
N SER A 550 1.34 -7.44 -2.38
CA SER A 550 2.44 -8.32 -1.88
C SER A 550 2.02 -9.78 -1.49
N GLY A 551 2.96 -10.76 -1.58
CA GLY A 551 2.96 -12.02 -0.78
C GLY A 551 2.47 -13.36 -1.42
N MET A 552 3.11 -14.47 -1.01
CA MET A 552 2.96 -15.85 -1.53
C MET A 552 1.54 -16.43 -1.60
N THR A 553 1.33 -17.26 -2.63
CA THR A 553 0.08 -17.96 -2.97
C THR A 553 -0.05 -19.34 -2.31
N PHE A 554 -0.91 -19.45 -1.28
CA PHE A 554 -1.64 -20.68 -0.94
C PHE A 554 -3.12 -20.34 -0.70
N PRO A 555 -4.08 -21.25 -0.99
CA PRO A 555 -5.50 -20.98 -0.77
C PRO A 555 -5.77 -20.90 0.74
N ARG A 556 -6.26 -19.75 1.22
CA ARG A 556 -6.73 -19.63 2.61
C ARG A 556 -7.98 -20.50 2.78
N PHE A 557 -7.99 -21.34 3.82
CA PHE A 557 -9.23 -21.91 4.36
C PHE A 557 -10.14 -20.77 4.86
N SER A 558 -11.45 -20.98 4.77
CA SER A 558 -12.46 -20.03 5.23
C SER A 558 -12.30 -19.73 6.72
N THR A 559 -12.02 -18.47 7.07
CA THR A 559 -12.24 -17.96 8.41
C THR A 559 -13.73 -17.70 8.58
N TYR A 560 -14.47 -18.74 8.97
CA TYR A 560 -15.77 -18.55 9.61
C TYR A 560 -15.53 -17.86 10.95
N TYR A 561 -16.28 -16.79 11.20
CA TYR A 561 -16.50 -16.29 12.56
C TYR A 561 -17.32 -17.34 13.31
N GLU A 562 -16.65 -18.34 13.87
CA GLU A 562 -17.15 -18.98 15.07
C GLU A 562 -16.54 -18.29 16.27
N THR A 563 -17.42 -17.95 17.22
CA THR A 563 -17.05 -17.49 18.55
C THR A 563 -16.33 -18.62 19.31
N GLY A 564 -15.04 -18.77 19.04
CA GLY A 564 -14.09 -19.14 20.08
C GLY A 564 -14.02 -18.00 21.08
N ALA A 565 -14.01 -18.32 22.38
CA ALA A 565 -13.82 -17.35 23.44
C ALA A 565 -12.70 -16.34 23.07
N ALA A 566 -12.93 -15.07 23.40
CA ALA A 566 -12.03 -13.97 23.09
C ALA A 566 -10.56 -14.41 23.21
N SER A 567 -9.87 -14.44 22.08
CA SER A 567 -8.45 -14.10 22.11
C SER A 567 -8.42 -12.60 22.26
N THR A 568 -8.45 -12.14 23.51
CA THR A 568 -7.86 -10.85 23.85
C THR A 568 -6.44 -10.88 23.29
N GLY A 569 -6.20 -10.19 22.16
CA GLY A 569 -4.87 -9.60 21.98
C GLY A 569 -4.64 -8.77 23.25
N PRO A 570 -3.53 -8.94 23.97
CA PRO A 570 -3.41 -8.37 25.30
C PRO A 570 -3.56 -6.85 25.17
N SER A 571 -4.55 -6.26 25.87
CA SER A 571 -4.43 -4.85 26.21
C SER A 571 -3.19 -4.75 27.09
N GLY A 572 -2.14 -4.15 26.56
CA GLY A 572 -0.92 -3.93 27.31
C GLY A 572 -1.21 -3.26 28.64
N ASN A 573 -0.69 -3.79 29.73
CA ASN A 573 -0.64 -3.05 30.98
C ASN A 573 0.48 -2.02 30.91
N THR A 574 0.26 -0.82 31.46
CA THR A 574 1.32 0.18 31.60
C THR A 574 1.98 0.05 32.98
N TYR A 575 3.29 -0.16 33.01
CA TYR A 575 4.10 -0.27 34.22
C TYR A 575 5.06 0.91 34.34
N THR A 576 4.96 1.66 35.45
CA THR A 576 5.82 2.83 35.72
C THR A 576 6.85 2.51 36.81
N PHE A 577 8.10 2.90 36.56
CA PHE A 577 9.24 2.69 37.45
C PHE A 577 9.97 4.01 37.74
N SER A 578 10.27 4.26 39.01
CA SER A 578 11.23 5.30 39.41
C SER A 578 12.65 4.72 39.43
N VAL A 579 13.58 5.36 38.72
CA VAL A 579 14.96 4.92 38.52
C VAL A 579 15.94 5.89 39.16
N GLY A 580 16.68 5.44 40.17
CA GLY A 580 17.82 6.13 40.78
C GLY A 580 19.14 5.40 40.53
N ASN A 581 20.22 5.85 41.18
CA ASN A 581 21.52 5.17 41.14
C ASN A 581 22.21 5.14 42.51
N SER A 582 22.98 4.07 42.77
CA SER A 582 23.88 3.97 43.93
C SER A 582 25.33 4.09 43.45
N GLY A 583 25.81 5.33 43.38
CA GLY A 583 27.10 5.64 42.78
C GLY A 583 27.18 5.21 41.30
N ALA A 584 28.34 4.70 40.90
CA ALA A 584 28.59 4.15 39.55
C ALA A 584 28.40 2.63 39.47
N SER A 585 27.84 2.03 40.52
CA SER A 585 27.78 0.57 40.67
C SER A 585 26.48 -0.04 40.20
N HIS A 586 25.32 0.56 40.51
CA HIS A 586 23.99 -0.03 40.21
C HIS A 586 22.92 1.03 39.91
N TYR A 587 21.94 0.71 39.06
CA TYR A 587 20.64 1.39 39.07
C TYR A 587 19.78 0.87 40.22
N THR A 588 18.97 1.75 40.81
CA THR A 588 18.01 1.40 41.85
C THR A 588 16.60 1.65 41.33
N ILE A 589 15.77 0.62 41.26
CA ILE A 589 14.44 0.68 40.64
C ILE A 589 13.34 0.44 41.70
N THR A 590 12.32 1.29 41.67
CA THR A 590 11.08 1.15 42.47
C THR A 590 9.87 1.22 41.56
N GLY A 591 9.00 0.21 41.60
CA GLY A 591 7.83 0.09 40.74
C GLY A 591 7.28 -1.33 40.74
N THR A 592 6.13 -1.57 40.12
CA THR A 592 5.52 -2.91 40.01
C THR A 592 5.55 -3.34 38.56
N ASP A 593 6.03 -4.55 38.28
CA ASP A 593 6.00 -5.18 36.96
C ASP A 593 4.85 -6.22 36.87
N SER A 594 4.76 -7.00 35.79
CA SER A 594 3.68 -7.99 35.60
C SER A 594 3.66 -9.14 36.62
N THR A 595 4.71 -9.29 37.43
CA THR A 595 4.90 -10.43 38.34
C THR A 595 5.16 -10.03 39.80
N THR A 596 5.84 -8.92 40.06
CA THR A 596 6.35 -8.55 41.39
C THR A 596 6.46 -7.03 41.59
N THR A 597 6.47 -6.59 42.85
CA THR A 597 6.75 -5.20 43.23
C THR A 597 8.18 -5.03 43.71
N HIS A 598 8.92 -4.11 43.08
CA HIS A 598 10.30 -3.74 43.39
C HIS A 598 10.33 -2.50 44.30
N ASN A 599 11.09 -2.56 45.39
CA ASN A 599 11.23 -1.45 46.34
C ASN A 599 12.71 -1.13 46.58
N ASN A 600 13.20 -0.11 45.88
CA ASN A 600 14.61 0.31 45.85
C ASN A 600 15.57 -0.85 45.55
N SER A 601 15.15 -1.75 44.65
CA SER A 601 15.91 -2.94 44.25
C SER A 601 17.09 -2.55 43.37
N THR A 602 18.26 -3.18 43.56
CA THR A 602 19.46 -2.94 42.75
C THR A 602 19.42 -3.80 41.49
N ASP A 603 19.36 -3.14 40.33
CA ASP A 603 19.30 -3.75 38.99
C ASP A 603 18.33 -4.97 38.87
N PRO A 604 17.05 -4.85 39.29
CA PRO A 604 16.12 -5.98 39.22
C PRO A 604 15.77 -6.40 37.79
N THR A 605 15.42 -7.67 37.59
CA THR A 605 14.74 -8.12 36.37
C THR A 605 13.31 -7.59 36.36
N ILE A 606 12.90 -6.94 35.26
CA ILE A 606 11.56 -6.40 35.04
C ILE A 606 10.81 -7.33 34.08
N ASN A 607 9.64 -7.81 34.47
CA ASN A 607 8.85 -8.72 33.64
C ASN A 607 7.62 -8.02 33.06
N CYS A 608 7.39 -8.14 31.75
CA CYS A 608 6.15 -7.72 31.08
C CYS A 608 5.81 -8.69 29.94
N ASN A 609 4.68 -8.49 29.28
CA ASN A 609 4.27 -9.26 28.10
C ASN A 609 4.39 -8.38 26.85
N ALA A 610 4.55 -9.01 25.68
CA ALA A 610 4.52 -8.26 24.42
C ALA A 610 3.15 -7.56 24.27
N GLY A 611 3.19 -6.24 24.04
CA GLY A 611 2.00 -5.37 24.07
C GLY A 611 1.92 -4.44 25.28
N ASP A 612 2.64 -4.71 26.38
CA ASP A 612 2.68 -3.85 27.57
C ASP A 612 3.50 -2.56 27.33
N THR A 613 3.25 -1.50 28.10
CA THR A 613 4.03 -0.24 28.03
C THR A 613 4.87 -0.05 29.30
N LEU A 614 6.18 0.19 29.15
CA LEU A 614 7.09 0.46 30.26
C LEU A 614 7.48 1.95 30.29
N VAL A 615 7.35 2.58 31.46
CA VAL A 615 7.71 3.99 31.69
C VAL A 615 8.76 4.09 32.78
N PHE A 616 9.92 4.67 32.48
CA PHE A 616 11.03 4.85 33.41
C PHE A 616 11.27 6.32 33.72
N GLN A 617 11.10 6.70 34.98
CA GLN A 617 11.22 8.08 35.46
C GLN A 617 12.53 8.28 36.23
N PHE A 618 13.38 9.19 35.77
CA PHE A 618 14.76 9.27 36.24
C PHE A 618 14.98 10.25 37.40
N SER A 619 15.60 9.74 38.47
CA SER A 619 16.07 10.45 39.67
C SER A 619 17.59 10.24 39.87
N ILE A 620 18.35 10.21 38.78
CA ILE A 620 19.75 9.79 38.74
C ILE A 620 20.68 10.97 39.08
N SER A 621 21.65 10.74 39.97
CA SER A 621 22.69 11.71 40.33
C SER A 621 24.02 11.41 39.59
N GLY A 622 24.60 12.41 38.93
CA GLY A 622 25.80 12.22 38.08
C GLY A 622 25.47 11.90 36.62
N THR A 623 26.46 11.43 35.83
CA THR A 623 26.28 11.14 34.40
C THR A 623 26.15 9.63 34.14
N HIS A 624 24.92 9.12 34.20
CA HIS A 624 24.62 7.70 34.02
C HIS A 624 23.42 7.48 33.06
N PRO A 625 23.63 7.62 31.73
CA PRO A 625 22.58 7.46 30.71
C PRO A 625 21.94 6.08 30.71
N PHE A 626 20.61 6.01 30.80
CA PHE A 626 19.85 4.76 30.89
C PHE A 626 19.42 4.30 29.49
N TRP A 627 20.03 3.20 29.02
CA TRP A 627 19.74 2.64 27.70
C TRP A 627 18.99 1.33 27.80
N ILE A 628 17.86 1.20 27.10
CA ILE A 628 17.24 -0.10 26.81
C ILE A 628 17.82 -0.68 25.54
N LYS A 629 18.22 -1.95 25.62
CA LYS A 629 19.03 -2.63 24.61
C LYS A 629 18.62 -4.08 24.40
N THR A 630 18.93 -4.59 23.22
CA THR A 630 18.79 -6.01 22.89
C THR A 630 19.92 -6.87 23.47
N VAL A 631 21.04 -6.25 23.91
CA VAL A 631 22.19 -6.94 24.53
C VAL A 631 22.78 -6.12 25.68
N GLY A 632 23.07 -6.75 26.81
CA GLY A 632 23.61 -6.16 28.04
C GLY A 632 25.07 -5.72 27.98
N THR A 633 25.40 -4.80 27.07
CA THR A 633 26.76 -4.26 26.88
C THR A 633 26.81 -2.74 26.99
N THR A 634 27.91 -2.21 27.54
CA THR A 634 28.17 -0.74 27.64
C THR A 634 28.33 -0.10 26.26
N GLY A 635 28.32 1.24 26.17
CA GLY A 635 28.32 2.00 24.91
C GLY A 635 26.91 2.39 24.45
N THR A 636 26.74 2.85 23.21
CA THR A 636 25.43 3.27 22.64
C THR A 636 24.85 2.25 21.64
N GLY A 637 25.63 1.26 21.21
CA GLY A 637 25.17 0.20 20.32
C GLY A 637 24.12 -0.71 20.97
N ASN A 638 23.38 -1.45 20.12
CA ASN A 638 22.29 -2.37 20.48
C ASN A 638 21.09 -1.69 21.16
N ALA A 639 20.96 -0.37 21.04
CA ALA A 639 19.79 0.36 21.49
C ALA A 639 18.55 -0.08 20.71
N VAL A 640 17.42 -0.22 21.41
CA VAL A 640 16.11 -0.30 20.76
C VAL A 640 15.80 1.08 20.18
N LEU A 641 15.44 1.16 18.89
CA LEU A 641 15.39 2.41 18.12
C LEU A 641 14.00 3.05 18.16
N GLY A 642 13.96 4.39 18.28
CA GLY A 642 12.74 5.21 18.33
C GLY A 642 12.55 6.10 17.10
N SER A 643 11.35 6.63 16.92
CA SER A 643 10.79 7.28 15.71
C SER A 643 11.40 8.64 15.27
N ASN A 644 12.69 8.91 15.51
CA ASN A 644 13.32 10.20 15.14
C ASN A 644 14.67 10.04 14.40
N ALA A 645 14.66 9.60 13.13
CA ALA A 645 15.79 9.76 12.21
C ALA A 645 15.32 10.13 10.76
N PRO A 646 16.09 10.91 9.96
CA PRO A 646 15.57 11.68 8.81
C PRO A 646 15.88 11.10 7.40
N VAL A 647 14.90 11.21 6.49
CA VAL A 647 14.95 11.56 5.04
C VAL A 647 16.00 10.89 4.12
N TRP A 648 16.32 9.61 4.32
CA TRP A 648 17.07 8.81 3.32
C TRP A 648 16.27 7.64 2.71
N GLU A 649 15.00 7.48 3.08
CA GLU A 649 14.27 6.21 2.91
C GLU A 649 13.31 6.16 1.69
N GLY A 650 13.10 7.24 0.94
CA GLY A 650 12.02 7.32 -0.07
C GLY A 650 12.24 6.67 -1.45
N ILE A 651 13.24 5.80 -1.67
CA ILE A 651 13.58 5.31 -3.04
C ILE A 651 13.84 3.79 -3.15
N GLY A 652 13.38 2.99 -2.21
CA GLY A 652 13.65 1.54 -2.24
C GLY A 652 15.13 1.18 -2.04
N LEU A 653 15.84 1.94 -1.19
CA LEU A 653 17.23 1.68 -0.80
C LEU A 653 17.39 0.96 0.55
N GLU A 654 16.33 0.75 1.35
CA GLU A 654 16.42 0.03 2.64
C GLU A 654 16.58 -1.50 2.51
N GLY A 655 16.49 -2.05 1.30
CA GLY A 655 16.90 -3.44 1.02
C GLY A 655 18.39 -3.61 0.70
N TRP A 656 19.22 -2.56 0.82
CA TRP A 656 20.57 -2.51 0.19
C TRP A 656 21.74 -2.40 1.17
N THR A 657 21.46 -2.41 2.47
CA THR A 657 22.43 -2.68 3.54
C THR A 657 22.06 -3.98 4.27
N GLY A 658 21.78 -5.04 3.49
CA GLY A 658 22.10 -6.36 4.00
C GLY A 658 23.62 -6.42 4.21
N THR A 659 24.07 -7.09 5.26
CA THR A 659 25.50 -7.38 5.49
C THR A 659 26.12 -7.81 4.17
N HIS A 660 27.01 -7.01 3.61
CA HIS A 660 27.78 -7.45 2.45
C HIS A 660 28.58 -8.68 2.86
N ASN A 661 28.41 -9.76 2.10
CA ASN A 661 28.98 -11.05 2.47
C ASN A 661 30.52 -11.05 2.37
N ALA A 662 31.10 -10.15 1.56
CA ALA A 662 32.53 -10.04 1.30
C ALA A 662 33.03 -8.59 1.25
N PRO A 663 34.32 -8.31 1.59
CA PRO A 663 34.91 -6.97 1.54
C PRO A 663 34.72 -6.26 0.22
N ILE A 664 34.76 -4.92 0.23
CA ILE A 664 34.56 -4.10 -0.97
C ILE A 664 35.72 -3.12 -1.17
N LEU A 665 36.24 -3.05 -2.40
CA LEU A 665 37.17 -2.02 -2.84
C LEU A 665 36.48 -1.10 -3.84
N PHE A 666 36.28 0.15 -3.45
CA PHE A 666 35.83 1.24 -4.32
C PHE A 666 37.03 1.88 -5.02
N THR A 667 36.97 2.04 -6.34
CA THR A 667 38.04 2.65 -7.16
C THR A 667 37.52 3.74 -8.10
N GLN A 668 38.25 4.85 -8.28
CA GLN A 668 37.90 5.93 -9.22
C GLN A 668 39.05 6.89 -9.54
N ALA A 669 39.03 7.49 -10.73
CA ALA A 669 39.87 8.63 -11.12
C ALA A 669 39.11 9.96 -11.04
N LEU A 670 39.76 10.99 -10.51
CA LEU A 670 39.15 12.28 -10.15
C LEU A 670 38.93 13.26 -11.32
N ASP A 671 39.36 12.96 -12.55
CA ASP A 671 39.35 13.92 -13.68
C ASP A 671 38.21 13.72 -14.70
N ASP A 672 37.21 12.86 -14.44
CA ASP A 672 36.08 12.71 -15.35
C ASP A 672 35.14 13.92 -15.30
N THR A 673 35.53 14.98 -16.01
CA THR A 673 34.78 16.24 -16.15
C THR A 673 33.52 16.09 -17.01
N THR A 674 33.33 14.95 -17.67
CA THR A 674 32.19 14.70 -18.57
C THR A 674 30.88 14.43 -17.80
N GLY A 675 30.99 14.02 -16.53
CA GLY A 675 29.86 13.77 -15.61
C GLY A 675 29.50 14.94 -14.69
N GLY A 676 29.89 16.18 -15.01
CA GLY A 676 29.47 17.37 -14.24
C GLY A 676 30.09 17.50 -12.83
N ASN A 677 31.30 16.96 -12.62
CA ASN A 677 32.07 17.03 -11.36
C ASN A 677 31.50 16.27 -10.14
N ASN A 678 30.39 15.53 -10.26
CA ASN A 678 29.70 14.90 -9.11
C ASN A 678 30.02 13.41 -8.89
N GLN A 679 30.57 12.71 -9.88
CA GLN A 679 30.82 11.26 -9.77
C GLN A 679 31.76 10.91 -8.61
N VAL A 680 32.75 11.76 -8.33
CA VAL A 680 33.69 11.57 -7.23
C VAL A 680 32.96 11.67 -5.90
N THR A 681 32.13 12.70 -5.76
CA THR A 681 31.33 12.96 -4.57
C THR A 681 30.37 11.81 -4.31
N TRP A 682 29.65 11.32 -5.32
CA TRP A 682 28.73 10.20 -5.18
C TRP A 682 29.41 8.91 -4.76
N MET A 683 30.63 8.64 -5.25
CA MET A 683 31.34 7.43 -4.84
C MET A 683 31.84 7.53 -3.41
N GLN A 684 32.26 8.73 -3.00
CA GLN A 684 32.63 9.02 -1.62
C GLN A 684 31.43 8.88 -0.69
N GLU A 685 30.27 9.43 -1.05
CA GLU A 685 29.01 9.31 -0.30
C GLU A 685 28.57 7.84 -0.21
N PHE A 686 28.62 7.09 -1.30
CA PHE A 686 28.24 5.66 -1.30
C PHE A 686 29.21 4.81 -0.48
N ALA A 687 30.52 5.03 -0.62
CA ALA A 687 31.51 4.36 0.20
C ALA A 687 31.35 4.70 1.68
N GLN A 688 31.06 5.96 2.02
CA GLN A 688 30.76 6.38 3.39
C GLN A 688 29.49 5.72 3.92
N ALA A 689 28.44 5.59 3.10
CA ALA A 689 27.21 4.91 3.48
C ALA A 689 27.48 3.42 3.82
N VAL A 690 28.21 2.70 2.95
CA VAL A 690 28.60 1.31 3.20
C VAL A 690 29.48 1.18 4.46
N GLN A 691 30.41 2.13 4.67
CA GLN A 691 31.28 2.15 5.85
C GLN A 691 30.54 2.52 7.15
N SER A 692 29.43 3.25 7.06
CA SER A 692 28.64 3.67 8.21
C SER A 692 27.81 2.54 8.82
N ASP A 693 27.59 1.46 8.05
CA ASP A 693 26.93 0.25 8.54
C ASP A 693 27.97 -0.71 9.15
N PRO A 694 27.88 -0.98 10.48
CA PRO A 694 28.87 -1.72 11.24
C PRO A 694 28.94 -3.21 10.88
N SER A 695 27.99 -3.71 10.09
CA SER A 695 27.83 -5.11 9.73
C SER A 695 28.47 -5.44 8.36
N ASN A 696 28.94 -4.43 7.63
CA ASN A 696 29.52 -4.61 6.31
C ASN A 696 30.97 -5.10 6.36
N ALA A 697 31.28 -6.02 5.45
CA ALA A 697 32.65 -6.38 5.19
C ALA A 697 33.48 -5.15 4.76
N THR A 698 34.76 -5.11 5.13
CA THR A 698 35.59 -3.91 5.06
C THR A 698 35.51 -3.23 3.70
N ALA A 699 34.99 -2.00 3.68
CA ALA A 699 34.93 -1.15 2.49
C ALA A 699 36.10 -0.18 2.46
N THR A 700 36.87 -0.16 1.38
CA THR A 700 38.01 0.74 1.19
C THR A 700 37.83 1.57 -0.06
N LEU A 701 38.21 2.85 0.00
CA LEU A 701 38.12 3.77 -1.14
C LEU A 701 39.52 4.14 -1.61
N THR A 702 39.82 3.88 -2.88
CA THR A 702 41.07 4.28 -3.54
C THR A 702 40.77 5.22 -4.70
N THR A 703 41.32 6.44 -4.65
CA THR A 703 41.16 7.44 -5.71
C THR A 703 42.50 7.90 -6.25
N CYS A 704 42.58 8.24 -7.54
CA CYS A 704 43.75 8.88 -8.15
C CYS A 704 43.39 10.21 -8.83
N GLN A 705 44.34 11.14 -8.88
CA GLN A 705 44.09 12.52 -9.34
C GLN A 705 43.95 12.70 -10.86
N SER A 706 44.28 11.69 -11.68
CA SER A 706 44.34 11.81 -13.15
C SER A 706 44.04 10.48 -13.85
N GLY A 707 43.35 10.50 -15.00
CA GLY A 707 43.32 9.36 -15.94
C GLY A 707 41.93 8.84 -16.38
N GLY A 708 40.82 9.40 -15.89
CA GLY A 708 39.45 9.08 -16.29
C GLY A 708 39.09 7.60 -16.26
N HIS A 709 38.16 7.16 -17.12
CA HIS A 709 37.85 5.74 -17.32
C HIS A 709 39.08 4.89 -17.71
N ASN A 710 40.13 5.51 -18.27
CA ASN A 710 41.36 4.83 -18.66
C ASN A 710 42.35 4.67 -17.50
N ALA A 711 42.08 5.22 -16.31
CA ALA A 711 42.96 5.12 -15.16
C ALA A 711 43.07 3.67 -14.65
N PHE A 712 42.03 2.84 -14.81
CA PHE A 712 42.11 1.42 -14.41
C PHE A 712 43.17 0.64 -15.18
N VAL A 713 43.41 1.04 -16.42
CA VAL A 713 44.38 0.38 -17.31
C VAL A 713 45.73 1.10 -17.33
N SER A 714 45.83 2.32 -16.81
CA SER A 714 47.06 3.13 -16.92
C SER A 714 47.62 3.68 -15.62
N ASP A 715 46.84 3.73 -14.53
CA ASP A 715 47.26 4.25 -13.23
C ASP A 715 47.88 3.15 -12.34
N PRO A 716 49.19 3.21 -12.03
CA PRO A 716 49.86 2.18 -11.26
C PRO A 716 49.35 2.02 -9.83
N THR A 717 48.75 3.07 -9.26
CA THR A 717 48.25 3.10 -7.88
C THR A 717 46.95 2.31 -7.79
N LEU A 718 45.98 2.60 -8.66
CA LEU A 718 44.72 1.87 -8.73
C LEU A 718 44.95 0.39 -9.07
N GLN A 719 45.83 0.12 -10.04
CA GLN A 719 46.18 -1.24 -10.40
C GLN A 719 46.80 -2.03 -9.24
N THR A 720 47.67 -1.39 -8.45
CA THR A 720 48.30 -2.02 -7.28
C THR A 720 47.28 -2.28 -6.18
N ALA A 721 46.35 -1.34 -5.94
CA ALA A 721 45.29 -1.52 -4.95
C ALA A 721 44.38 -2.71 -5.30
N ILE A 722 43.95 -2.80 -6.56
CA ILE A 722 43.13 -3.93 -7.03
C ILE A 722 43.88 -5.26 -6.90
N ARG A 723 45.15 -5.32 -7.33
CA ARG A 723 45.96 -6.54 -7.19
C ARG A 723 46.11 -6.98 -5.74
N ASN A 724 46.39 -6.04 -4.85
CA ASN A 724 46.51 -6.34 -3.43
C ASN A 724 45.20 -6.88 -2.86
N PHE A 725 44.06 -6.34 -3.31
CA PHE A 725 42.74 -6.73 -2.85
C PHE A 725 42.34 -8.15 -3.30
N VAL A 726 42.62 -8.51 -4.56
CA VAL A 726 42.35 -9.87 -5.09
C VAL A 726 43.49 -10.86 -4.83
N GLY A 727 44.56 -10.44 -4.15
CA GLY A 727 45.72 -11.28 -3.89
C GLY A 727 46.51 -11.71 -5.13
N GLY A 728 46.63 -10.85 -6.15
CA GLY A 728 47.50 -11.08 -7.31
C GLY A 728 48.97 -10.89 -6.95
N THR A 729 49.80 -11.90 -7.17
CA THR A 729 51.20 -11.94 -6.69
C THR A 729 52.23 -11.94 -7.82
N ASN A 730 51.84 -12.25 -9.06
CA ASN A 730 52.77 -12.35 -10.19
C ASN A 730 52.39 -11.50 -11.42
N PRO A 731 52.27 -10.17 -11.29
CA PRO A 731 51.82 -9.29 -12.37
C PRO A 731 52.85 -9.09 -13.49
N SER A 732 54.01 -9.75 -13.46
CA SER A 732 55.06 -9.63 -14.48
C SER A 732 55.58 -10.98 -15.00
N GLY A 733 55.09 -12.09 -14.45
CA GLY A 733 55.47 -13.43 -14.88
C GLY A 733 54.92 -13.77 -16.26
N ALA A 734 55.76 -14.36 -17.11
CA ALA A 734 55.31 -14.95 -18.37
C ALA A 734 54.51 -16.23 -18.06
N ILE A 735 53.18 -16.13 -18.06
CA ILE A 735 52.27 -17.26 -17.86
C ILE A 735 51.55 -17.53 -19.19
N ASN A 736 51.57 -18.79 -19.64
CA ASN A 736 50.75 -19.23 -20.76
C ASN A 736 49.28 -19.29 -20.35
N ASN A 737 48.38 -19.02 -21.28
CA ASN A 737 46.94 -19.06 -21.04
C ASN A 737 46.21 -19.97 -22.02
N ALA A 738 45.06 -20.47 -21.58
CA ALA A 738 44.03 -21.02 -22.44
C ALA A 738 42.83 -20.06 -22.43
N ARG A 739 42.23 -19.83 -23.59
CA ARG A 739 41.03 -19.00 -23.71
C ARG A 739 39.89 -19.82 -24.30
N PHE A 740 38.72 -19.69 -23.68
CA PHE A 740 37.51 -20.38 -24.08
C PHE A 740 36.36 -19.36 -24.17
N THR A 741 35.57 -19.42 -25.23
CA THR A 741 34.33 -18.65 -25.37
C THR A 741 33.16 -19.61 -25.18
N ILE A 742 32.14 -19.20 -24.42
CA ILE A 742 30.90 -19.96 -24.20
C ILE A 742 29.81 -19.39 -25.12
N PRO A 743 29.64 -19.93 -26.34
CA PRO A 743 28.67 -19.42 -27.30
C PRO A 743 27.23 -19.76 -26.91
N PRO A 744 26.25 -18.98 -27.42
CA PRO A 744 24.85 -19.29 -27.23
C PRO A 744 24.54 -20.66 -27.87
N GLY A 745 24.05 -21.59 -27.05
CA GLY A 745 23.71 -22.95 -27.48
C GLY A 745 24.62 -24.07 -26.94
N GLN A 746 25.66 -23.75 -26.17
CA GLN A 746 26.41 -24.79 -25.42
C GLN A 746 25.63 -25.40 -24.24
N GLY A 747 24.45 -24.84 -23.91
CA GLY A 747 23.53 -25.42 -22.93
C GLY A 747 23.91 -25.16 -21.47
N GLU A 748 24.95 -24.36 -21.22
CA GLU A 748 25.31 -23.93 -19.87
C GLU A 748 24.23 -23.00 -19.31
N THR A 749 23.57 -23.46 -18.25
CA THR A 749 22.55 -22.71 -17.51
C THR A 749 22.74 -22.86 -16.01
N TYR A 750 22.14 -21.95 -15.26
CA TYR A 750 22.04 -22.06 -13.82
C TYR A 750 20.65 -21.63 -13.34
N VAL A 751 20.14 -22.26 -12.29
CA VAL A 751 18.80 -21.99 -11.76
C VAL A 751 18.89 -20.95 -10.64
N ILE A 752 18.21 -19.82 -10.82
CA ILE A 752 18.04 -18.76 -9.82
C ILE A 752 16.54 -18.65 -9.52
N ASP A 753 16.17 -18.73 -8.24
CA ASP A 753 14.80 -18.55 -7.75
C ASP A 753 13.75 -19.42 -8.49
N GLY A 754 14.14 -20.65 -8.87
CA GLY A 754 13.29 -21.62 -9.56
C GLY A 754 13.26 -21.49 -11.10
N THR A 755 13.94 -20.50 -11.67
CA THR A 755 14.01 -20.25 -13.12
C THR A 755 15.42 -20.51 -13.66
N SER A 756 15.55 -21.20 -14.79
CA SER A 756 16.85 -21.51 -15.41
C SER A 756 17.28 -20.39 -16.36
N TYR A 757 18.46 -19.81 -16.12
CA TYR A 757 19.04 -18.73 -16.90
C TYR A 757 20.32 -19.18 -17.62
N PRO A 758 20.58 -18.69 -18.85
CA PRO A 758 21.76 -19.03 -19.63
C PRO A 758 23.02 -18.36 -19.07
N VAL A 759 24.16 -19.05 -19.17
CA VAL A 759 25.48 -18.51 -18.80
C VAL A 759 26.36 -18.39 -20.04
N MET A 760 26.88 -17.20 -20.28
CA MET A 760 27.68 -16.87 -21.46
C MET A 760 28.82 -15.91 -21.11
N GLY A 761 29.92 -16.00 -21.86
CA GLY A 761 31.07 -15.15 -21.62
C GLY A 761 32.36 -15.71 -22.20
N SER A 762 33.45 -15.05 -21.82
CA SER A 762 34.80 -15.41 -22.25
C SER A 762 35.67 -15.68 -21.03
N LEU A 763 36.37 -16.80 -21.08
CA LEU A 763 37.12 -17.37 -19.98
C LEU A 763 38.61 -17.40 -20.30
N TYR A 764 39.43 -16.86 -19.40
CA TYR A 764 40.88 -17.03 -19.37
C TYR A 764 41.23 -18.02 -18.25
N VAL A 765 42.02 -19.04 -18.59
CA VAL A 765 42.57 -20.01 -17.63
C VAL A 765 44.10 -19.98 -17.70
N PRO A 766 44.80 -19.66 -16.62
CA PRO A 766 46.25 -19.69 -16.60
C PRO A 766 46.77 -21.14 -16.56
N VAL A 767 47.58 -21.53 -17.54
CA VAL A 767 48.12 -22.90 -17.64
C VAL A 767 49.61 -23.00 -17.26
N GLY A 768 50.29 -21.86 -17.09
CA GLY A 768 51.69 -21.83 -16.63
C GLY A 768 51.90 -21.84 -15.11
N LEU A 769 50.83 -21.76 -14.31
CA LEU A 769 50.91 -21.79 -12.86
C LEU A 769 51.12 -23.21 -12.33
N THR A 770 51.98 -23.34 -11.32
CA THR A 770 52.18 -24.61 -10.59
C THR A 770 51.00 -24.99 -9.73
N ASP A 771 50.24 -24.01 -9.23
CA ASP A 771 49.11 -24.23 -8.32
C ASP A 771 47.92 -24.80 -9.08
N THR A 772 47.30 -25.84 -8.53
CA THR A 772 46.13 -26.51 -9.13
C THR A 772 44.82 -25.81 -8.77
N ILE A 773 44.76 -25.14 -7.62
CA ILE A 773 43.64 -24.31 -7.18
C ILE A 773 43.99 -22.86 -7.51
N VAL A 774 43.13 -22.18 -8.26
CA VAL A 774 43.37 -20.81 -8.73
C VAL A 774 42.11 -19.98 -8.53
N ASP A 775 42.24 -18.85 -7.86
CA ASP A 775 41.12 -17.94 -7.63
C ASP A 775 40.58 -17.36 -8.93
N ALA A 776 39.28 -17.09 -8.95
CA ALA A 776 38.56 -16.58 -10.11
C ALA A 776 38.11 -15.13 -9.89
N VAL A 777 38.22 -14.31 -10.94
CA VAL A 777 37.63 -12.98 -11.00
C VAL A 777 36.52 -12.98 -12.05
N VAL A 778 35.29 -12.75 -11.61
CA VAL A 778 34.13 -12.60 -12.49
C VAL A 778 33.94 -11.12 -12.79
N VAL A 779 34.00 -10.76 -14.07
CA VAL A 779 34.08 -9.38 -14.52
C VAL A 779 32.79 -8.98 -15.21
N PHE A 780 32.20 -7.88 -14.73
CA PHE A 780 31.01 -7.24 -15.25
C PHE A 780 31.36 -5.84 -15.77
N HIS A 781 30.95 -5.51 -16.99
CA HIS A 781 31.26 -4.22 -17.62
C HIS A 781 30.02 -3.33 -17.82
N GLY A 782 30.29 -2.03 -18.06
CA GLY A 782 29.29 -1.05 -18.48
C GLY A 782 29.19 -0.91 -20.00
N THR A 783 28.60 0.20 -20.46
CA THR A 783 27.93 0.39 -21.77
C THR A 783 28.64 -0.26 -22.96
N VAL A 784 27.92 -1.13 -23.68
CA VAL A 784 28.43 -1.79 -24.89
C VAL A 784 27.81 -1.16 -26.13
N SER A 785 28.59 -0.40 -26.90
CA SER A 785 28.14 0.18 -28.17
C SER A 785 28.23 -0.86 -29.30
N SER A 786 27.08 -1.40 -29.73
CA SER A 786 26.84 -2.13 -30.99
C SER A 786 28.00 -2.99 -31.54
N GLY A 787 28.18 -4.16 -30.94
CA GLY A 787 28.92 -5.31 -31.45
C GLY A 787 28.65 -6.49 -30.50
N THR A 788 28.22 -7.65 -31.01
CA THR A 788 27.64 -8.78 -30.25
C THR A 788 28.21 -8.93 -28.84
N ILE A 789 27.35 -9.00 -27.80
CA ILE A 789 27.72 -9.03 -26.36
C ILE A 789 28.92 -9.95 -26.04
N GLY A 790 29.08 -11.07 -26.75
CA GLY A 790 30.24 -11.95 -26.64
C GLY A 790 31.59 -11.28 -26.98
N GLN A 791 31.64 -10.42 -28.00
CA GLN A 791 32.83 -9.63 -28.35
C GLN A 791 33.20 -8.66 -27.23
N ALA A 792 32.23 -8.08 -26.55
CA ALA A 792 32.49 -7.19 -25.41
C ALA A 792 33.06 -7.93 -24.21
N ALA A 793 32.61 -9.17 -23.97
CA ALA A 793 33.24 -10.04 -22.99
C ALA A 793 34.68 -10.39 -23.39
N GLU A 794 34.96 -10.63 -24.67
CA GLU A 794 36.33 -10.84 -25.18
C GLU A 794 37.21 -9.60 -25.02
N ASP A 795 36.73 -8.42 -25.43
CA ASP A 795 37.46 -7.15 -25.33
C ASP A 795 37.73 -6.76 -23.86
N MET A 796 36.78 -7.03 -22.96
CA MET A 796 36.96 -6.80 -21.53
C MET A 796 37.96 -7.78 -20.93
N LEU A 797 37.87 -9.06 -21.32
CA LEU A 797 38.85 -10.06 -20.92
C LEU A 797 40.25 -9.65 -21.39
N ASP A 798 40.38 -9.17 -22.62
CA ASP A 798 41.62 -8.62 -23.17
C ASP A 798 42.17 -7.51 -22.28
N ARG A 799 41.36 -6.52 -21.88
CA ARG A 799 41.85 -5.45 -21.00
C ARG A 799 42.37 -5.94 -19.65
N PHE A 800 41.81 -7.04 -19.12
CA PHE A 800 42.24 -7.63 -17.85
C PHE A 800 43.52 -8.46 -17.95
N VAL A 801 43.76 -9.09 -19.10
CA VAL A 801 44.84 -10.09 -19.26
C VAL A 801 45.90 -9.74 -20.33
N ASP A 802 45.71 -8.68 -21.13
CA ASP A 802 46.56 -8.29 -22.27
C ASP A 802 48.04 -8.12 -21.89
N THR A 803 48.88 -8.63 -22.78
CA THR A 803 50.33 -8.84 -22.73
C THR A 803 51.16 -7.73 -23.35
N THR A 804 50.53 -6.78 -24.02
CA THR A 804 51.22 -5.76 -24.83
C THR A 804 51.24 -4.37 -24.20
N VAL A 805 50.49 -4.15 -23.11
CA VAL A 805 50.33 -2.86 -22.43
C VAL A 805 50.48 -3.03 -20.91
N THR A 806 50.97 -2.01 -20.21
CA THR A 806 51.13 -1.98 -18.74
C THR A 806 49.76 -1.87 -18.02
N ASN A 807 48.94 -2.92 -18.12
CA ASN A 807 47.58 -3.03 -17.59
C ASN A 807 47.52 -3.54 -16.13
N LEU A 808 46.29 -3.72 -15.59
CA LEU A 808 45.96 -4.31 -14.27
C LEU A 808 46.71 -5.63 -13.99
N ASN A 809 46.84 -6.48 -15.01
CA ASN A 809 47.68 -7.68 -15.10
C ASN A 809 47.57 -8.63 -13.89
N ILE A 810 46.40 -9.26 -13.74
CA ILE A 810 46.11 -10.33 -12.75
C ILE A 810 46.18 -11.73 -13.39
N ARG A 811 47.21 -11.98 -14.21
CA ARG A 811 47.35 -13.20 -15.04
C ARG A 811 47.50 -14.51 -14.26
N ASP A 812 47.73 -14.41 -12.97
CA ASP A 812 47.76 -15.53 -12.04
C ASP A 812 46.35 -15.93 -11.54
N LYS A 813 45.29 -15.30 -12.04
CA LYS A 813 43.89 -15.62 -11.73
C LYS A 813 43.15 -16.22 -12.92
N ILE A 814 42.10 -17.00 -12.66
CA ILE A 814 41.08 -17.30 -13.67
C ILE A 814 40.25 -16.04 -13.86
N VAL A 815 39.96 -15.65 -15.10
CA VAL A 815 39.13 -14.46 -15.36
C VAL A 815 37.96 -14.87 -16.24
N PHE A 816 36.74 -14.67 -15.75
CA PHE A 816 35.53 -14.89 -16.52
C PHE A 816 34.83 -13.56 -16.77
N ALA A 817 34.87 -13.10 -18.02
CA ALA A 817 34.14 -11.91 -18.45
C ALA A 817 32.73 -12.32 -18.86
N VAL A 818 31.72 -11.83 -18.14
CA VAL A 818 30.33 -12.24 -18.34
C VAL A 818 29.74 -11.48 -19.54
N ALA A 819 29.09 -12.22 -20.43
CA ALA A 819 28.28 -11.65 -21.50
C ALA A 819 26.82 -11.58 -21.03
N TYR A 820 26.39 -10.40 -20.56
CA TYR A 820 25.02 -10.14 -20.11
C TYR A 820 24.43 -8.89 -20.77
N PRO A 821 23.09 -8.78 -20.90
CA PRO A 821 22.45 -7.58 -21.42
C PRO A 821 22.54 -6.49 -20.38
N GLN A 822 22.90 -5.28 -20.79
CA GLN A 822 22.97 -4.15 -19.89
C GLN A 822 21.78 -3.20 -20.07
N ASP A 823 21.36 -3.00 -21.32
CA ASP A 823 20.34 -2.06 -21.79
C ASP A 823 19.45 -2.70 -22.88
N HIS A 824 18.50 -1.94 -23.44
CA HIS A 824 17.69 -2.34 -24.59
C HIS A 824 18.57 -2.63 -25.83
N ILE A 825 18.92 -3.89 -26.03
CA ILE A 825 19.60 -4.42 -27.22
C ILE A 825 18.59 -5.16 -28.09
N SER A 826 18.66 -5.00 -29.41
CA SER A 826 17.67 -5.52 -30.35
C SER A 826 17.49 -7.04 -30.24
N GLN A 827 16.24 -7.49 -30.41
CA GLN A 827 15.77 -8.87 -30.41
C GLN A 827 16.67 -9.97 -31.02
N SER A 828 17.52 -9.67 -32.01
CA SER A 828 18.45 -10.65 -32.60
C SER A 828 19.62 -11.04 -31.69
N ASP A 829 19.91 -10.20 -30.69
CA ASP A 829 21.12 -10.27 -29.87
C ASP A 829 20.78 -10.65 -28.41
N GLN A 830 19.50 -10.87 -28.09
CA GLN A 830 18.98 -11.38 -26.82
C GLN A 830 18.66 -12.88 -26.88
N TYR A 831 18.68 -13.55 -25.72
CA TYR A 831 18.88 -15.00 -25.60
C TYR A 831 17.79 -15.96 -26.13
N ASN A 832 16.80 -15.49 -26.91
CA ASN A 832 15.79 -16.33 -27.60
C ASN A 832 15.12 -17.40 -26.70
N LEU A 833 14.84 -17.08 -25.44
CA LEU A 833 14.16 -17.97 -24.48
C LEU A 833 12.66 -17.63 -24.40
N SER A 834 11.80 -18.64 -24.61
CA SER A 834 10.35 -18.49 -24.47
C SER A 834 9.96 -18.20 -23.03
N GLY A 835 9.32 -17.04 -22.78
CA GLY A 835 8.84 -16.64 -21.45
C GLY A 835 9.91 -16.07 -20.52
N VAL A 836 11.13 -15.86 -21.02
CA VAL A 836 12.24 -15.24 -20.29
C VAL A 836 12.91 -14.24 -21.22
N GLY A 837 12.57 -12.95 -21.10
CA GLY A 837 13.23 -11.85 -21.82
C GLY A 837 12.77 -11.57 -23.25
N THR A 838 11.46 -11.44 -23.50
CA THR A 838 10.97 -10.82 -24.75
C THR A 838 10.64 -9.35 -24.52
N GLU A 839 11.60 -8.49 -24.87
CA GLU A 839 11.54 -7.06 -25.24
C GLU A 839 10.18 -6.34 -25.01
N GLN A 840 10.09 -5.53 -23.96
CA GLN A 840 9.05 -4.52 -23.72
C GLN A 840 9.75 -3.20 -23.32
N ALA A 841 9.09 -2.05 -23.54
CA ALA A 841 9.68 -0.71 -23.33
C ALA A 841 9.92 -0.34 -21.84
N ASP A 842 9.68 -1.29 -20.95
CA ASP A 842 9.75 -1.24 -19.49
C ASP A 842 10.90 -2.08 -18.91
N PHE A 843 11.72 -2.73 -19.74
CA PHE A 843 12.85 -3.57 -19.28
C PHE A 843 13.92 -2.73 -18.56
N LEU A 844 14.07 -2.92 -17.25
CA LEU A 844 14.96 -2.18 -16.36
C LEU A 844 16.32 -2.86 -16.22
N MET A 845 17.34 -2.10 -15.83
CA MET A 845 18.66 -2.68 -15.50
C MET A 845 18.57 -3.76 -14.41
N GLY A 846 17.62 -3.64 -13.48
CA GLY A 846 17.33 -4.64 -12.44
C GLY A 846 16.87 -6.00 -12.96
N ASP A 847 16.25 -6.03 -14.13
CA ASP A 847 15.75 -7.28 -14.73
C ASP A 847 16.90 -8.16 -15.23
N ASN A 848 18.12 -7.61 -15.36
CA ASN A 848 19.33 -8.36 -15.68
C ASN A 848 19.99 -9.02 -14.46
N LEU A 849 19.55 -8.72 -13.23
CA LEU A 849 20.13 -9.26 -12.01
C LEU A 849 20.13 -10.81 -11.96
N PRO A 850 19.05 -11.52 -12.34
CA PRO A 850 19.06 -12.99 -12.35
C PRO A 850 20.08 -13.60 -13.34
N TYR A 851 20.33 -12.95 -14.48
CA TYR A 851 21.34 -13.41 -15.46
C TYR A 851 22.75 -13.27 -14.90
N ALA A 852 23.03 -12.14 -14.24
CA ALA A 852 24.32 -11.90 -13.60
C ALA A 852 24.56 -12.88 -12.44
N ARG A 853 23.54 -13.13 -11.61
CA ARG A 853 23.60 -14.12 -10.51
C ARG A 853 23.81 -15.54 -11.03
N ALA A 854 23.14 -15.93 -12.11
CA ALA A 854 23.32 -17.25 -12.73
C ALA A 854 24.76 -17.48 -13.20
N ALA A 855 25.42 -16.45 -13.76
CA ALA A 855 26.83 -16.54 -14.15
C ALA A 855 27.77 -16.70 -12.94
N VAL A 856 27.54 -15.95 -11.85
CA VAL A 856 28.33 -16.08 -10.61
C VAL A 856 28.17 -17.47 -10.00
N GLU A 857 26.94 -17.95 -9.86
CA GLU A 857 26.69 -19.28 -9.30
C GLU A 857 27.21 -20.41 -10.20
N TRP A 858 27.19 -20.26 -11.53
CA TRP A 858 27.83 -21.21 -12.43
C TRP A 858 29.36 -21.23 -12.28
N VAL A 859 30.00 -20.07 -12.11
CA VAL A 859 31.45 -20.01 -11.84
C VAL A 859 31.80 -20.74 -10.55
N LYS A 860 31.00 -20.53 -9.49
CA LYS A 860 31.23 -21.16 -8.18
C LYS A 860 31.03 -22.68 -8.20
N ASN A 861 30.06 -23.17 -8.96
CA ASN A 861 29.57 -24.55 -8.80
C ASN A 861 29.85 -25.47 -10.01
N SER A 862 30.12 -24.92 -11.19
CA SER A 862 30.15 -25.68 -12.45
C SER A 862 31.43 -25.48 -13.28
N LEU A 863 32.21 -24.42 -13.05
CA LEU A 863 33.36 -24.06 -13.89
C LEU A 863 34.48 -25.11 -13.91
N ASP A 864 34.76 -25.77 -12.78
CA ASP A 864 35.80 -26.83 -12.70
C ASP A 864 35.56 -27.97 -13.69
N SER A 865 34.30 -28.40 -13.77
CA SER A 865 33.87 -29.46 -14.67
C SER A 865 33.99 -29.01 -16.12
N PHE A 866 33.65 -27.75 -16.40
CA PHE A 866 33.80 -27.16 -17.73
C PHE A 866 35.28 -27.09 -18.16
N ILE A 867 36.17 -26.58 -17.30
CA ILE A 867 37.62 -26.51 -17.59
C ILE A 867 38.19 -27.90 -17.84
N SER A 868 37.82 -28.88 -17.01
CA SER A 868 38.26 -30.27 -17.14
C SER A 868 37.81 -30.90 -18.46
N ALA A 869 36.57 -30.64 -18.88
CA ALA A 869 36.03 -31.11 -20.16
C ALA A 869 36.77 -30.52 -21.37
N GLN A 870 37.29 -29.29 -21.24
CA GLN A 870 38.09 -28.62 -22.28
C GLN A 870 39.60 -28.95 -22.21
N GLY A 871 40.00 -29.88 -21.34
CA GLY A 871 41.39 -30.33 -21.20
C GLY A 871 42.29 -29.44 -20.33
N GLY A 872 41.70 -28.53 -19.54
CA GLY A 872 42.40 -27.81 -18.48
C GLY A 872 42.45 -28.60 -17.16
N ASN A 873 43.41 -28.26 -16.27
CA ASN A 873 43.61 -28.92 -14.98
C ASN A 873 43.62 -27.91 -13.82
N LYS A 874 42.65 -26.98 -13.79
CA LYS A 874 42.53 -25.98 -12.72
C LYS A 874 41.20 -26.16 -11.99
N GLU A 875 41.25 -26.02 -10.67
CA GLU A 875 40.10 -25.95 -9.77
C GLU A 875 39.91 -24.48 -9.34
N VAL A 876 38.67 -24.04 -9.24
CA VAL A 876 38.29 -22.70 -8.81
C VAL A 876 38.53 -22.57 -7.30
N GLY A 877 39.40 -21.62 -6.95
CA GLY A 877 39.64 -21.20 -5.58
C GLY A 877 38.64 -20.13 -5.14
N ASP A 878 39.16 -19.05 -4.59
CA ASP A 878 38.32 -17.94 -4.13
C ASP A 878 37.69 -17.19 -5.31
N VAL A 879 36.43 -16.75 -5.17
CA VAL A 879 35.72 -16.02 -6.23
C VAL A 879 35.57 -14.55 -5.85
N TYR A 880 36.10 -13.68 -6.71
CA TYR A 880 35.99 -12.22 -6.61
C TYR A 880 35.10 -11.67 -7.72
N LEU A 881 34.37 -10.61 -7.43
CA LEU A 881 33.60 -9.88 -8.44
C LEU A 881 34.28 -8.56 -8.76
N PHE A 882 34.32 -8.21 -10.05
CA PHE A 882 34.75 -6.90 -10.50
C PHE A 882 33.64 -6.27 -11.34
N GLY A 883 33.24 -5.04 -10.99
CA GLY A 883 32.23 -4.28 -11.73
C GLY A 883 32.73 -2.88 -12.05
N HIS A 884 32.60 -2.47 -13.33
CA HIS A 884 32.90 -1.12 -13.78
C HIS A 884 31.64 -0.36 -14.21
N SER A 885 31.59 0.95 -13.92
CA SER A 885 30.46 1.82 -14.23
C SER A 885 29.16 1.23 -13.65
N GLN A 886 28.13 1.05 -14.47
CA GLN A 886 26.88 0.40 -14.07
C GLN A 886 27.10 -1.01 -13.47
N GLY A 887 28.06 -1.77 -14.00
CA GLY A 887 28.45 -3.08 -13.47
C GLY A 887 28.98 -3.03 -12.03
N GLY A 888 29.52 -1.88 -11.58
CA GLY A 888 29.96 -1.67 -10.20
C GLY A 888 28.82 -1.78 -9.20
N LYS A 889 27.64 -1.25 -9.53
CA LYS A 889 26.44 -1.33 -8.70
C LYS A 889 25.82 -2.73 -8.69
N LEU A 890 25.92 -3.43 -9.82
CA LEU A 890 25.45 -4.81 -9.98
C LEU A 890 26.22 -5.76 -9.06
N VAL A 891 27.56 -5.69 -9.06
CA VAL A 891 28.38 -6.58 -8.23
C VAL A 891 28.24 -6.30 -6.73
N THR A 892 28.00 -5.05 -6.32
CA THR A 892 27.69 -4.74 -4.92
C THR A 892 26.35 -5.32 -4.50
N LYS A 893 25.34 -5.32 -5.39
CA LYS A 893 24.03 -5.92 -5.10
C LYS A 893 24.10 -7.44 -4.99
N ILE A 894 24.80 -8.09 -5.91
CA ILE A 894 25.05 -9.54 -5.85
C ILE A 894 25.69 -9.90 -4.50
N ASN A 895 26.62 -9.10 -3.99
CA ASN A 895 27.27 -9.33 -2.69
C ASN A 895 26.36 -9.20 -1.45
N THR A 896 25.18 -8.60 -1.59
CA THR A 896 24.17 -8.59 -0.52
C THR A 896 23.22 -9.80 -0.57
N ILE A 897 23.16 -10.48 -1.71
CA ILE A 897 22.16 -11.54 -1.96
C ILE A 897 22.83 -12.92 -1.98
N ASP A 898 23.96 -13.03 -2.67
CA ASP A 898 24.67 -14.28 -2.88
C ASP A 898 25.85 -14.38 -1.90
N THR A 899 26.09 -15.59 -1.40
CA THR A 899 27.14 -15.90 -0.41
C THR A 899 28.34 -16.58 -1.07
N GLY A 900 29.46 -16.74 -0.36
CA GLY A 900 30.65 -17.45 -0.90
C GLY A 900 31.51 -16.63 -1.86
N LEU A 901 31.36 -15.30 -1.84
CA LEU A 901 32.28 -14.36 -2.48
C LEU A 901 33.40 -14.00 -1.50
N VAL A 902 34.60 -13.72 -2.02
CA VAL A 902 35.76 -13.35 -1.19
C VAL A 902 36.05 -11.85 -1.23
N GLY A 903 35.60 -11.17 -2.28
CA GLY A 903 35.61 -9.71 -2.31
C GLY A 903 35.00 -9.14 -3.58
N VAL A 904 34.62 -7.87 -3.51
CA VAL A 904 34.05 -7.12 -4.63
C VAL A 904 34.86 -5.87 -4.92
N ILE A 905 35.14 -5.63 -6.19
CA ILE A 905 35.71 -4.37 -6.67
C ILE A 905 34.63 -3.62 -7.43
N ALA A 906 34.27 -2.46 -6.93
CA ALA A 906 33.29 -1.58 -7.54
C ALA A 906 33.97 -0.29 -8.01
N ASN A 907 33.67 0.13 -9.23
CA ASN A 907 34.45 1.17 -9.87
C ASN A 907 33.58 2.22 -10.58
N ALA A 908 33.74 3.49 -10.14
CA ALA A 908 33.09 4.75 -10.52
C ALA A 908 31.55 4.72 -10.62
N PRO A 909 30.81 5.68 -10.02
CA PRO A 909 29.35 5.71 -10.09
C PRO A 909 28.93 6.52 -11.32
N GLY A 910 28.66 5.84 -12.42
CA GLY A 910 27.84 6.43 -13.48
C GLY A 910 26.41 6.64 -12.93
N PRO A 911 25.74 7.78 -13.17
CA PRO A 911 24.44 8.13 -12.59
C PRO A 911 23.33 7.25 -13.16
N ILE A 912 23.20 6.01 -12.68
CA ILE A 912 22.14 5.11 -13.13
C ILE A 912 21.51 4.44 -11.91
N GLN A 913 20.31 4.91 -11.59
CA GLN A 913 19.38 4.22 -10.71
C GLN A 913 18.92 2.93 -11.42
N PHE A 914 18.61 1.87 -10.66
CA PHE A 914 18.32 0.52 -11.19
C PHE A 914 17.04 0.47 -12.05
N ASP A 915 16.32 1.59 -12.08
CA ASP A 915 15.03 1.87 -12.68
C ASP A 915 15.10 2.77 -13.93
N GLN A 916 16.30 3.08 -14.41
CA GLN A 916 16.47 3.80 -15.67
C GLN A 916 16.38 2.82 -16.85
N THR A 917 15.64 3.23 -17.89
CA THR A 917 15.61 2.58 -19.21
C THR A 917 16.50 3.36 -20.17
N CYS A 918 17.36 2.68 -20.94
CA CYS A 918 18.07 3.29 -22.07
C CYS A 918 17.26 3.13 -23.36
N SER A 919 17.00 4.23 -24.10
CA SER A 919 16.32 4.16 -25.40
C SER A 919 17.15 4.66 -26.58
N ALA A 920 17.23 3.83 -27.63
CA ALA A 920 17.04 4.11 -29.06
C ALA A 920 17.74 5.29 -29.79
N ASP A 921 19.03 5.59 -29.56
CA ASP A 921 19.92 6.07 -30.64
C ASP A 921 21.40 5.85 -30.27
N PRO A 922 22.28 5.27 -31.11
CA PRO A 922 23.62 4.79 -30.70
C PRO A 922 24.68 5.88 -30.43
N GLY A 923 24.30 7.15 -30.29
CA GLY A 923 25.22 8.30 -30.38
C GLY A 923 25.30 9.24 -29.18
N ASN A 924 24.44 9.13 -28.17
CA ASN A 924 24.45 10.07 -27.02
C ASN A 924 23.99 9.35 -25.74
N THR A 925 24.92 8.98 -24.88
CA THR A 925 24.65 8.37 -23.57
C THR A 925 24.26 9.44 -22.54
N SER A 926 22.96 9.64 -22.31
CA SER A 926 22.44 10.38 -21.14
C SER A 926 21.00 9.96 -20.78
N CYS A 927 20.75 9.78 -19.49
CA CYS A 927 19.59 9.13 -18.88
C CYS A 927 18.35 10.03 -18.71
N SER A 928 17.14 9.49 -18.93
CA SER A 928 15.89 10.18 -18.59
C SER A 928 14.79 9.21 -18.14
N LYS A 929 14.58 9.11 -16.82
CA LYS A 929 13.30 8.81 -16.12
C LYS A 929 13.59 8.82 -14.61
N VAL A 930 13.28 9.93 -13.93
CA VAL A 930 13.44 10.10 -12.46
C VAL A 930 12.12 10.54 -11.81
N ILE A 931 11.00 10.63 -12.55
CA ILE A 931 9.77 11.25 -12.06
C ILE A 931 8.65 10.23 -11.70
N ALA A 932 8.87 8.93 -11.87
CA ALA A 932 7.78 7.94 -11.74
C ALA A 932 7.92 6.91 -10.60
N ILE A 933 8.89 7.04 -9.68
CA ILE A 933 9.27 5.95 -8.73
C ILE A 933 9.28 6.36 -7.25
N HIS A 934 8.80 7.56 -6.91
CA HIS A 934 9.01 8.14 -5.58
C HIS A 934 7.79 8.18 -4.62
N ASP A 935 6.84 7.23 -4.69
CA ASP A 935 5.76 7.12 -3.67
C ASP A 935 5.33 5.68 -3.36
N ALA A 936 6.02 4.98 -2.44
CA ALA A 936 5.41 3.83 -1.75
C ALA A 936 5.94 3.61 -0.30
N PRO A 937 5.09 3.16 0.65
CA PRO A 937 5.33 3.15 2.11
C PRO A 937 5.73 1.77 2.69
N GLY A 938 6.49 1.75 3.80
CA GLY A 938 6.73 0.56 4.64
C GLY A 938 7.91 0.68 5.63
N SER A 939 7.64 1.08 6.88
CA SER A 939 8.58 1.12 8.01
C SER A 939 8.46 -0.11 8.93
N ARG A 940 9.56 -0.46 9.63
CA ARG A 940 9.76 -1.67 10.46
C ARG A 940 8.87 -1.68 11.72
N ALA A 941 8.09 -2.75 11.93
CA ALA A 941 7.12 -2.89 13.04
C ALA A 941 7.56 -3.77 14.24
N ASP A 942 8.79 -4.31 14.26
CA ASP A 942 9.13 -5.46 15.15
C ASP A 942 9.80 -5.10 16.50
N GLN A 943 10.00 -3.82 16.81
CA GLN A 943 10.76 -3.34 17.99
C GLN A 943 9.99 -2.38 18.91
N GLY A 944 8.70 -2.19 18.65
CA GLY A 944 7.86 -1.30 19.45
C GLY A 944 8.26 0.16 19.33
N ILE A 945 7.54 1.04 20.04
CA ILE A 945 7.76 2.49 19.97
C ILE A 945 8.55 2.92 21.20
N MET A 946 9.76 3.46 20.98
CA MET A 946 10.64 3.92 22.06
C MET A 946 10.90 5.42 22.01
N ILE A 947 10.77 6.08 23.16
CA ILE A 947 10.96 7.53 23.31
C ILE A 947 12.03 7.78 24.38
N ASN A 948 12.97 8.68 24.09
CA ASN A 948 14.04 9.13 25.00
C ASN A 948 15.03 8.01 25.45
N ASN A 949 15.33 7.04 24.58
CA ASN A 949 16.34 6.03 24.87
C ASN A 949 17.73 6.68 25.07
N GLY A 950 18.45 6.23 26.11
CA GLY A 950 19.78 6.77 26.43
C GLY A 950 19.78 8.12 27.12
N GLN A 951 18.64 8.60 27.60
CA GLN A 951 18.57 9.81 28.42
C GLN A 951 18.84 9.51 29.91
N GLN A 952 19.10 10.55 30.70
CA GLN A 952 19.33 10.44 32.15
C GLN A 952 18.46 11.40 32.98
N THR A 953 17.67 12.27 32.32
CA THR A 953 16.87 13.33 32.95
C THR A 953 15.43 13.43 32.43
N LEU A 954 15.12 12.83 31.28
CA LEU A 954 13.80 12.83 30.67
C LEU A 954 13.23 11.42 30.75
N ASP A 955 11.96 11.30 31.14
CA ASP A 955 11.27 10.01 31.23
C ASP A 955 11.40 9.24 29.91
N LEU A 956 11.76 7.96 30.01
CA LEU A 956 11.86 7.03 28.89
C LEU A 956 10.59 6.18 28.85
N THR A 957 9.96 6.13 27.68
CA THR A 957 8.77 5.29 27.44
C THR A 957 9.08 4.26 26.36
N TRP A 958 8.66 3.02 26.58
CA TRP A 958 8.74 1.95 25.60
C TRP A 958 7.41 1.20 25.53
N ASP A 959 6.70 1.37 24.43
CA ASP A 959 5.54 0.56 24.07
C ASP A 959 6.06 -0.72 23.40
N THR A 960 5.75 -1.87 24.00
CA THR A 960 6.22 -3.16 23.52
C THR A 960 5.26 -3.85 22.54
N THR A 961 4.25 -3.13 22.04
CA THR A 961 3.36 -3.61 20.99
C THR A 961 4.16 -3.97 19.73
N GLY A 962 4.03 -5.22 19.28
CA GLY A 962 4.80 -5.76 18.15
C GLY A 962 6.25 -6.16 18.48
N VAL A 963 6.71 -5.97 19.71
CA VAL A 963 8.06 -6.39 20.13
C VAL A 963 8.13 -7.91 20.23
N THR A 964 9.19 -8.50 19.68
CA THR A 964 9.45 -9.95 19.81
C THR A 964 9.67 -10.33 21.29
N PRO A 965 8.91 -11.29 21.85
CA PRO A 965 9.13 -11.80 23.20
C PRO A 965 10.56 -12.30 23.40
N GLY A 966 11.18 -11.96 24.53
CA GLY A 966 12.58 -12.25 24.82
C GLY A 966 13.16 -11.39 25.94
N THR A 967 14.46 -11.58 26.21
CA THR A 967 15.19 -10.81 27.22
C THR A 967 15.90 -9.63 26.59
N TYR A 968 15.57 -8.45 27.07
CA TYR A 968 16.20 -7.16 26.81
C TYR A 968 16.94 -6.70 28.07
N TYR A 969 17.70 -5.62 27.95
CA TYR A 969 18.59 -5.14 29.00
C TYR A 969 18.47 -3.64 29.17
N TYR A 970 18.52 -3.15 30.40
CA TYR A 970 18.79 -1.74 30.66
C TYR A 970 20.21 -1.57 31.21
N ILE A 971 20.98 -0.63 30.68
CA ILE A 971 22.38 -0.44 31.05
C ILE A 971 22.87 1.00 30.98
N CYS A 972 23.80 1.36 31.85
CA CYS A 972 24.55 2.61 31.74
C CYS A 972 25.63 2.50 30.66
N GLN A 973 25.67 3.45 29.71
CA GLN A 973 26.66 3.38 28.61
C GLN A 973 28.13 3.41 29.06
N TYR A 974 28.42 3.93 30.25
CA TYR A 974 29.77 4.05 30.78
C TYR A 974 30.14 3.01 31.85
N HIS A 975 29.16 2.32 32.43
CA HIS A 975 29.36 1.54 33.66
C HIS A 975 28.75 0.17 33.52
N ILE A 976 29.60 -0.84 33.36
CA ILE A 976 29.19 -2.25 33.18
C ILE A 976 28.50 -2.84 34.42
N GLY A 977 28.72 -2.25 35.60
CA GLY A 977 28.06 -2.67 36.83
C GLY A 977 26.58 -2.32 36.89
N MET A 978 26.14 -1.31 36.13
CA MET A 978 24.75 -0.83 36.13
C MET A 978 23.98 -1.49 35.00
N LEU A 979 23.61 -2.76 35.18
CA LEU A 979 22.98 -3.62 34.18
C LEU A 979 21.87 -4.44 34.82
N GLY A 980 20.66 -4.37 34.29
CA GLY A 980 19.56 -5.28 34.61
C GLY A 980 18.79 -5.72 33.37
N GLU A 981 17.82 -6.63 33.58
CA GLU A 981 17.09 -7.31 32.51
C GLU A 981 15.63 -6.86 32.43
N ILE A 982 15.07 -6.90 31.22
CA ILE A 982 13.64 -6.76 30.93
C ILE A 982 13.21 -8.01 30.17
N VAL A 983 12.35 -8.83 30.76
CA VAL A 983 11.85 -10.06 30.16
C VAL A 983 10.45 -9.80 29.62
N ILE A 984 10.33 -9.86 28.29
CA ILE A 984 9.05 -9.76 27.57
C ILE A 984 8.57 -11.18 27.27
N SER A 985 7.42 -11.56 27.84
CA SER A 985 6.80 -12.88 27.65
C SER A 985 5.77 -12.90 26.53
#